data_AF-A0A8T2NK99-F1
#
_entry.id   AF-A0A8T2NK99-F1
#
_cell.length_a   1.000
_cell.length_b   1.000
_cell.length_c   1.000
_cell.angle_alpha   90.00
_cell.angle_beta   90.00
_cell.angle_gamma   90.00
#
_symmetry.space_group_name_H-M   'P 1'
#
loop_
_entity.id
_entity.type
_entity.pdbx_description
1 polymer ?
#
loop_
_entity_poly.entity_id
_entity_poly.type
_entity_poly.pdbx_seq_one_letter_code
_entity_poly.pdbx_strand_id
1 'polypeptide(L)'
;MPRKEVHVKSKRTYSSKNLFSVAVKLLDTGELFIVPKCRFNMKIRELKSALELIAGIPSNFQRLCYLDKGDLLNESSLRWNNFIPGTTISMVIWAYDGWADLVKAAVSGNVTTLKSVVFKPPQFRFGPHRTSSGLAASWRSHRLFSALFISAHRGHLPAVRFLLQNVGFYFDIDLLGADVMAQTPLGRGALHAAAARSQTQCIQELLAKGAPVHLKDNQGQTAINVAKLLGQIQSVRQLFLFDWQQRAAGVRISPHLLESELFAHQLFDSHLRTWIRGPEAQQYMATLQGRGKFLPYLNRGPSEHRHQRIPEERLDDTPVDLHCEKNNRDHKTDEISTKRLIVRRGQPFLLTFHKRYSFSLNPDSLELTVQTAFGTKYVFGVTQNGLEEKSWGSKVEASSSTSLTLAITSPADASIGKYDLSVKTNSDMTESLSIASFIVLFNPWCTEDWVHLPDELERQEYVMNEQGIIYRGANGYITSLAWDFGQFEDDIIDICLTVLDVNPKCLKNAGEDFSARCNPIYVGRVISAMVNSQDDKGIVMGRWGGNFIGGVAPLHWNGSTDILRKWIKYGCHPVKFGQCWVFAGVMCTVMRCLGIPCRVITNFQSAHDTDGNLIVDEYFSDYGVRPKMSKDSVWNYHVWVEGWMRRPDLSAESLYDGWQVLDPTPQELSDAPVKAVLEGHTDLKYDLPFVFAEVNADEVTWLVGANGSMKRLISNTTNVGQNISTKAVGSDKRENITSNYKHPEGSEKEREVFDEAVRRGNKLKEPEPEPAPARKKISVKIEEHSKPINGQDIDLTLVLESDDPAPRSLEIHINAQAMLYHGILSSDVCTEEKQEQLLPNKELRIPIKIPFSKYGEHIQGNNSIKVSAVVTDKEDSEAVYLAERNIVPANPPFTITASGSAIQYGDMEAEIVFENPLSVALKNCSITITGSGLLRRSIETKFTLLGPGQRVRMKVPFRPYRAGPRKLVADFDCDLLRDIKASCKVDVKAVYSIYGLM
;
A
#
# COMPACT_ATOMS: atom_id res chain seq x y z
N MET A 1 45.88 9.81 -7.30
CA MET A 1 45.96 9.99 -8.77
C MET A 1 47.31 9.48 -9.26
N PRO A 2 47.48 9.03 -10.52
CA PRO A 2 46.56 8.47 -11.53
C PRO A 2 47.08 7.04 -11.98
N ARG A 3 46.52 6.22 -12.88
CA ARG A 3 45.72 6.36 -14.11
C ARG A 3 44.80 5.13 -14.31
N LYS A 4 43.69 5.41 -14.98
CA LYS A 4 42.66 4.51 -15.51
C LYS A 4 43.23 3.42 -16.43
N GLU A 5 42.81 2.17 -16.24
CA GLU A 5 42.71 1.19 -17.33
C GLU A 5 41.24 1.03 -17.75
N VAL A 6 40.92 1.59 -18.91
CA VAL A 6 39.70 1.29 -19.64
C VAL A 6 39.99 0.04 -20.48
N HIS A 7 39.44 -1.11 -20.07
CA HIS A 7 39.41 -2.28 -20.93
C HIS A 7 38.29 -2.14 -21.98
N VAL A 8 38.63 -1.52 -23.11
CA VAL A 8 37.94 -1.75 -24.38
C VAL A 8 38.48 -3.07 -24.95
N LYS A 9 37.67 -4.14 -24.94
CA LYS A 9 37.94 -5.33 -25.78
C LYS A 9 36.78 -5.62 -26.73
N SER A 10 36.99 -5.11 -27.95
CA SER A 10 36.59 -5.59 -29.27
C SER A 10 35.15 -6.09 -29.50
N LYS A 11 34.39 -5.28 -30.23
CA LYS A 11 33.34 -5.78 -31.15
C LYS A 11 34.01 -6.72 -32.16
N ARG A 12 33.69 -8.02 -32.11
CA ARG A 12 33.95 -8.95 -33.22
C ARG A 12 33.15 -8.48 -34.45
N THR A 13 33.83 -7.85 -35.40
CA THR A 13 33.30 -7.61 -36.74
C THR A 13 33.32 -8.93 -37.52
N TYR A 14 32.18 -9.62 -37.54
CA TYR A 14 31.97 -10.76 -38.43
C TYR A 14 31.70 -10.25 -39.86
N SER A 15 32.35 -10.89 -40.83
CA SER A 15 32.23 -10.64 -42.28
C SER A 15 30.77 -10.52 -42.74
N SER A 16 30.49 -9.51 -43.58
CA SER A 16 29.19 -9.26 -44.21
C SER A 16 28.70 -10.39 -45.12
N LYS A 17 29.55 -11.39 -45.41
CA LYS A 17 29.24 -12.53 -46.30
C LYS A 17 28.32 -13.59 -45.70
N ASN A 18 27.94 -13.52 -44.41
CA ASN A 18 27.09 -14.52 -43.74
C ASN A 18 25.72 -13.98 -43.25
N LEU A 19 25.33 -12.78 -43.69
CA LEU A 19 24.00 -12.22 -43.39
C LEU A 19 23.02 -12.58 -44.50
N PHE A 20 21.83 -13.03 -44.13
CA PHE A 20 20.75 -13.27 -45.07
C PHE A 20 19.42 -12.76 -44.51
N SER A 21 18.39 -12.73 -45.35
CA SER A 21 17.04 -12.36 -44.94
C SER A 21 16.19 -13.62 -44.76
N VAL A 22 15.30 -13.58 -43.77
CA VAL A 22 14.32 -14.64 -43.52
C VAL A 22 12.93 -14.10 -43.86
N ALA A 23 12.25 -14.75 -44.79
CA ALA A 23 10.87 -14.45 -45.11
C ALA A 23 9.95 -15.22 -44.15
N VAL A 24 8.99 -14.52 -43.53
CA VAL A 24 8.05 -15.09 -42.56
C VAL A 24 6.64 -14.79 -43.03
N LYS A 25 5.88 -15.84 -43.35
CA LYS A 25 4.47 -15.72 -43.73
C LYS A 25 3.58 -15.94 -42.52
N LEU A 26 2.83 -14.92 -42.11
CA LEU A 26 1.76 -15.06 -41.11
C LEU A 26 0.60 -15.80 -41.76
N LEU A 27 0.39 -17.07 -41.39
CA LEU A 27 -0.61 -17.91 -42.07
C LEU A 27 -2.04 -17.40 -41.87
N ASP A 28 -2.33 -16.82 -40.69
CA ASP A 28 -3.65 -16.30 -40.34
C ASP A 28 -4.12 -15.14 -41.22
N THR A 29 -3.21 -14.29 -41.70
CA THR A 29 -3.54 -13.10 -42.51
C THR A 29 -2.99 -13.17 -43.93
N GLY A 30 -2.08 -14.12 -44.20
CA GLY A 30 -1.37 -14.25 -45.47
C GLY A 30 -0.21 -13.27 -45.66
N GLU A 31 0.03 -12.34 -44.72
CA GLU A 31 1.07 -11.31 -44.81
C GLU A 31 2.48 -11.91 -44.81
N LEU A 32 3.37 -11.32 -45.60
CA LEU A 32 4.78 -11.72 -45.71
C LEU A 32 5.69 -10.64 -45.11
N PHE A 33 6.49 -11.02 -44.12
CA PHE A 33 7.45 -10.15 -43.45
C PHE A 33 8.87 -10.58 -43.77
N ILE A 34 9.76 -9.61 -44.02
CA ILE A 34 11.18 -9.88 -44.27
C ILE A 34 11.96 -9.43 -43.04
N VAL A 35 12.63 -10.38 -42.38
CA VAL A 35 13.56 -10.08 -41.30
C VAL A 35 14.96 -9.94 -41.90
N PRO A 36 15.54 -8.72 -41.94
CA PRO A 36 16.86 -8.52 -42.50
C PRO A 36 17.95 -8.87 -41.49
N LYS A 37 19.17 -9.10 -41.98
CA LYS A 37 20.39 -9.27 -41.15
C LYS A 37 20.35 -10.50 -40.22
N CYS A 38 19.66 -11.56 -40.61
CA CYS A 38 19.69 -12.84 -39.91
C CYS A 38 21.06 -13.52 -40.09
N ARG A 39 21.43 -14.35 -39.10
CA ARG A 39 22.68 -15.12 -39.08
C ARG A 39 22.35 -16.56 -38.71
N PHE A 40 23.13 -17.52 -39.22
CA PHE A 40 22.92 -18.92 -38.90
C PHE A 40 22.97 -19.24 -37.39
N ASN A 41 23.77 -18.53 -36.60
CA ASN A 41 23.82 -18.72 -35.15
C ASN A 41 22.76 -17.94 -34.36
N MET A 42 21.90 -17.17 -35.03
CA MET A 42 20.79 -16.45 -34.41
C MET A 42 19.84 -17.46 -33.77
N LYS A 43 19.47 -17.23 -32.51
CA LYS A 43 18.49 -18.07 -31.82
C LYS A 43 17.08 -17.73 -32.28
N ILE A 44 16.17 -18.71 -32.27
CA ILE A 44 14.77 -18.50 -32.63
C ILE A 44 14.12 -17.42 -31.75
N ARG A 45 14.47 -17.32 -30.46
CA ARG A 45 14.01 -16.24 -29.57
C ARG A 45 14.41 -14.84 -30.06
N GLU A 46 15.60 -14.71 -30.65
CA GLU A 46 16.11 -13.44 -31.18
C GLU A 46 15.38 -13.08 -32.49
N LEU A 47 15.08 -14.10 -33.31
CA LEU A 47 14.24 -13.95 -34.50
C LEU A 47 12.82 -13.50 -34.13
N LYS A 48 12.19 -14.11 -33.11
CA LYS A 48 10.87 -13.69 -32.58
C LYS A 48 10.89 -12.26 -32.04
N SER A 49 11.97 -11.88 -31.35
CA SER A 49 12.14 -10.51 -30.83
C SER A 49 12.22 -9.46 -31.94
N ALA A 50 12.93 -9.77 -33.04
CA ALA A 50 12.95 -8.91 -34.22
C ALA A 50 11.57 -8.85 -34.91
N LEU A 51 10.91 -10.00 -35.02
CA LEU A 51 9.58 -10.12 -35.63
C LEU A 51 8.50 -9.34 -34.89
N GLU A 52 8.57 -9.19 -33.57
CA GLU A 52 7.54 -8.44 -32.82
C GLU A 52 7.39 -6.99 -33.33
N LEU A 53 8.49 -6.31 -33.67
CA LEU A 53 8.46 -4.95 -34.22
C LEU A 53 8.26 -4.92 -35.73
N ILE A 54 8.72 -5.93 -36.46
CA ILE A 54 8.56 -6.00 -37.93
C ILE A 54 7.13 -6.37 -38.29
N ALA A 55 6.61 -7.44 -37.70
CA ALA A 55 5.29 -7.99 -37.95
C ALA A 55 4.20 -7.38 -37.06
N GLY A 56 4.55 -6.73 -35.94
CA GLY A 56 3.57 -6.11 -35.03
C GLY A 56 2.81 -7.10 -34.16
N ILE A 57 3.30 -8.34 -34.06
CA ILE A 57 2.66 -9.44 -33.32
C ILE A 57 3.49 -9.72 -32.06
N PRO A 58 2.91 -9.64 -30.85
CA PRO A 58 3.61 -9.97 -29.60
C PRO A 58 4.31 -11.34 -29.64
N SER A 59 5.52 -11.44 -29.09
CA SER A 59 6.39 -12.62 -29.23
C SER A 59 5.79 -13.89 -28.62
N ASN A 60 4.94 -13.75 -27.60
CA ASN A 60 4.21 -14.85 -26.97
C ASN A 60 3.13 -15.46 -27.89
N PHE A 61 2.70 -14.77 -28.94
CA PHE A 61 1.75 -15.31 -29.92
C PHE A 61 2.42 -16.01 -31.09
N GLN A 62 3.73 -15.87 -31.26
CA GLN A 62 4.45 -16.35 -32.44
C GLN A 62 4.84 -17.83 -32.32
N ARG A 63 4.18 -18.71 -33.09
CA ARG A 63 4.66 -20.06 -33.37
C ARG A 63 5.32 -20.07 -34.74
N LEU A 64 6.64 -20.25 -34.78
CA LEU A 64 7.39 -20.31 -36.03
C LEU A 64 7.58 -21.76 -36.41
N CYS A 65 7.22 -22.13 -37.63
CA CYS A 65 7.33 -23.48 -38.14
C CYS A 65 8.12 -23.49 -39.46
N TYR A 66 8.90 -24.56 -39.67
CA TYR A 66 9.75 -24.71 -40.86
C TYR A 66 9.78 -26.16 -41.34
N LEU A 67 9.60 -26.39 -42.65
CA LEU A 67 9.56 -27.70 -43.32
C LEU A 67 8.49 -28.68 -42.80
N ASP A 68 8.72 -29.30 -41.64
CA ASP A 68 7.90 -30.36 -41.04
C ASP A 68 6.64 -29.81 -40.33
N LYS A 69 6.47 -28.49 -40.34
CA LYS A 69 5.42 -27.75 -39.62
C LYS A 69 5.48 -27.93 -38.10
N GLY A 70 6.60 -28.44 -37.56
CA GLY A 70 6.89 -28.46 -36.14
C GLY A 70 7.25 -27.07 -35.63
N ASP A 71 7.02 -26.83 -34.33
CA ASP A 71 7.35 -25.57 -33.68
C ASP A 71 8.87 -25.45 -33.46
N LEU A 72 9.46 -24.37 -33.96
CA LEU A 72 10.86 -24.04 -33.75
C LEU A 72 11.10 -23.63 -32.29
N LEU A 73 11.99 -24.36 -31.62
CA LEU A 73 12.33 -24.15 -30.21
C LEU A 73 13.11 -22.84 -30.02
N ASN A 74 12.73 -22.04 -29.01
CA ASN A 74 13.31 -20.71 -28.75
C ASN A 74 14.85 -20.70 -28.64
N GLU A 75 15.44 -21.73 -28.04
CA GLU A 75 16.89 -21.83 -27.81
C GLU A 75 17.67 -22.44 -28.97
N SER A 76 16.98 -23.04 -29.94
CA SER A 76 17.61 -23.56 -31.15
C SER A 76 18.10 -22.41 -32.04
N SER A 77 19.17 -22.64 -32.79
CA SER A 77 19.68 -21.68 -33.78
C SER A 77 19.13 -21.96 -35.16
N LEU A 78 19.15 -20.97 -36.06
CA LEU A 78 18.79 -21.19 -37.47
C LEU A 78 19.65 -22.31 -38.10
N ARG A 79 20.93 -22.42 -37.72
CA ARG A 79 21.82 -23.50 -38.15
C ARG A 79 21.36 -24.87 -37.67
N TRP A 80 20.95 -24.96 -36.40
CA TRP A 80 20.49 -26.21 -35.80
C TRP A 80 19.26 -26.78 -36.51
N ASN A 81 18.36 -25.90 -36.95
CA ASN A 81 17.16 -26.28 -37.69
C ASN A 81 17.40 -26.43 -39.20
N ASN A 82 18.66 -26.55 -39.65
CA ASN A 82 19.06 -26.68 -41.06
C ASN A 82 18.39 -25.64 -41.97
N PHE A 83 18.31 -24.40 -41.50
CA PHE A 83 17.62 -23.32 -42.19
C PHE A 83 18.31 -22.99 -43.52
N ILE A 84 17.54 -22.92 -44.61
CA ILE A 84 18.05 -22.56 -45.94
C ILE A 84 17.80 -21.06 -46.17
N PRO A 85 18.84 -20.22 -46.40
CA PRO A 85 18.67 -18.80 -46.70
C PRO A 85 17.71 -18.55 -47.86
N GLY A 86 16.82 -17.56 -47.72
CA GLY A 86 15.79 -17.24 -48.71
C GLY A 86 14.52 -18.09 -48.62
N THR A 87 14.48 -19.11 -47.77
CA THR A 87 13.25 -19.87 -47.51
C THR A 87 12.21 -19.05 -46.75
N THR A 88 10.94 -19.41 -46.93
CA THR A 88 9.81 -18.80 -46.20
C THR A 88 9.41 -19.70 -45.05
N ILE A 89 9.45 -19.19 -43.83
CA ILE A 89 8.91 -19.86 -42.65
C ILE A 89 7.49 -19.41 -42.37
N SER A 90 6.72 -20.29 -41.74
CA SER A 90 5.34 -20.00 -41.37
C SER A 90 5.30 -19.48 -39.94
N MET A 91 4.56 -18.39 -39.72
CA MET A 91 4.16 -17.92 -38.41
C MET A 91 2.68 -18.24 -38.22
N VAL A 92 2.37 -18.97 -37.16
CA VAL A 92 1.01 -19.37 -36.78
C VAL A 92 0.71 -18.74 -35.42
N ILE A 93 -0.47 -18.16 -35.27
CA ILE A 93 -0.92 -17.68 -33.96
C ILE A 93 -1.45 -18.88 -33.15
N TRP A 94 -1.21 -18.89 -31.84
CA TRP A 94 -1.86 -19.86 -30.96
C TRP A 94 -3.38 -19.82 -31.17
N ALA A 95 -3.95 -20.90 -31.72
CA ALA A 95 -5.36 -20.93 -32.12
C ALA A 95 -6.33 -21.14 -30.94
N TYR A 96 -5.82 -21.57 -29.79
CA TYR A 96 -6.62 -21.76 -28.59
C TYR A 96 -7.22 -20.43 -28.10
N ASP A 97 -8.43 -20.50 -27.57
CA ASP A 97 -9.17 -19.42 -26.92
C ASP A 97 -9.53 -18.19 -27.77
N GLY A 98 -9.28 -18.19 -29.10
CA GLY A 98 -9.71 -17.13 -30.03
C GLY A 98 -8.68 -16.01 -30.29
N TRP A 99 -7.40 -16.21 -29.95
CA TRP A 99 -6.34 -15.24 -30.23
C TRP A 99 -6.07 -15.04 -31.72
N ALA A 100 -6.19 -16.08 -32.54
CA ALA A 100 -6.07 -15.96 -33.99
C ALA A 100 -7.12 -14.97 -34.57
N ASP A 101 -8.36 -15.05 -34.09
CA ASP A 101 -9.44 -14.12 -34.49
C ASP A 101 -9.16 -12.69 -34.01
N LEU A 102 -8.61 -12.53 -32.80
CA LEU A 102 -8.24 -11.23 -32.26
C LEU A 102 -7.14 -10.59 -33.10
N VAL A 103 -6.11 -11.36 -33.45
CA VAL A 103 -5.02 -10.90 -34.31
C VAL A 103 -5.56 -10.50 -35.68
N LYS A 104 -6.42 -11.32 -36.31
CA LYS A 104 -7.05 -10.99 -37.61
C LYS A 104 -7.89 -9.70 -37.52
N ALA A 105 -8.67 -9.53 -36.45
CA ALA A 105 -9.49 -8.35 -36.24
C ALA A 105 -8.62 -7.09 -36.02
N ALA A 106 -7.57 -7.19 -35.20
CA ALA A 106 -6.66 -6.08 -34.95
C ALA A 106 -5.81 -5.71 -36.17
N VAL A 107 -5.40 -6.71 -36.97
CA VAL A 107 -4.69 -6.47 -38.23
C VAL A 107 -5.58 -5.81 -39.28
N SER A 108 -6.85 -6.21 -39.38
CA SER A 108 -7.80 -5.58 -40.32
C SER A 108 -8.26 -4.19 -39.87
N GLY A 109 -8.15 -3.85 -38.58
CA GLY A 109 -8.58 -2.56 -38.05
C GLY A 109 -10.10 -2.38 -37.98
N ASN A 110 -10.87 -3.44 -38.25
CA ASN A 110 -12.32 -3.39 -38.22
C ASN A 110 -12.82 -3.30 -36.77
N VAL A 111 -13.27 -2.11 -36.37
CA VAL A 111 -13.75 -1.82 -35.02
C VAL A 111 -14.93 -2.72 -34.62
N THR A 112 -15.84 -3.02 -35.54
CA THR A 112 -17.00 -3.88 -35.28
C THR A 112 -16.58 -5.32 -34.97
N THR A 113 -15.64 -5.86 -35.76
CA THR A 113 -15.09 -7.19 -35.53
C THR A 113 -14.26 -7.23 -34.25
N LEU A 114 -13.42 -6.21 -34.02
CA LEU A 114 -12.65 -6.06 -32.78
C LEU A 114 -13.54 -6.04 -31.54
N LYS A 115 -14.63 -5.28 -31.57
CA LYS A 115 -15.64 -5.25 -30.49
C LYS A 115 -16.17 -6.66 -30.22
N SER A 116 -16.54 -7.41 -31.25
CA SER A 116 -17.07 -8.77 -31.07
C SER A 116 -16.04 -9.76 -30.52
N VAL A 117 -14.77 -9.63 -30.89
CA VAL A 117 -13.73 -10.62 -30.56
C VAL A 117 -13.04 -10.32 -29.23
N VAL A 118 -12.78 -9.05 -28.92
CA VAL A 118 -12.17 -8.62 -27.64
C VAL A 118 -13.03 -9.07 -26.45
N PHE A 119 -14.37 -8.99 -26.59
CA PHE A 119 -15.32 -9.31 -25.51
C PHE A 119 -15.84 -10.75 -25.53
N LYS A 120 -15.42 -11.59 -26.48
CA LYS A 120 -15.85 -12.99 -26.55
C LYS A 120 -15.29 -13.80 -25.35
N PRO A 121 -16.14 -14.42 -24.51
CA PRO A 121 -15.67 -15.23 -23.39
C PRO A 121 -14.92 -16.49 -23.86
N PRO A 122 -13.97 -17.02 -23.06
CA PRO A 122 -13.22 -18.24 -23.42
C PRO A 122 -14.17 -19.45 -23.54
N GLN A 123 -13.92 -20.33 -24.50
CA GLN A 123 -14.82 -21.46 -24.83
C GLN A 123 -14.56 -22.73 -24.00
N PHE A 124 -13.52 -22.78 -23.16
CA PHE A 124 -13.25 -23.92 -22.30
C PHE A 124 -14.03 -23.86 -20.97
N ARG A 125 -14.98 -24.79 -20.82
CA ARG A 125 -15.35 -25.32 -19.51
C ARG A 125 -14.14 -26.12 -18.98
N PHE A 126 -13.36 -25.52 -18.09
CA PHE A 126 -12.74 -26.32 -17.03
C PHE A 126 -13.88 -26.96 -16.23
N GLY A 127 -13.64 -28.07 -15.51
CA GLY A 127 -14.67 -28.82 -14.75
C GLY A 127 -15.48 -27.96 -13.76
N PRO A 128 -16.26 -28.52 -12.82
CA PRO A 128 -17.27 -27.78 -12.03
C PRO A 128 -16.74 -26.66 -11.11
N HIS A 129 -15.47 -26.26 -11.22
CA HIS A 129 -14.89 -25.07 -10.64
C HIS A 129 -15.05 -23.85 -11.55
N ARG A 130 -15.95 -22.98 -11.08
CA ARG A 130 -16.29 -21.62 -11.54
C ARG A 130 -15.09 -20.84 -12.11
N THR A 131 -15.27 -20.26 -13.29
CA THR A 131 -14.43 -19.17 -13.81
C THR A 131 -14.52 -17.96 -12.85
N SER A 132 -13.39 -17.60 -12.23
CA SER A 132 -13.29 -16.38 -11.42
C SER A 132 -13.39 -15.14 -12.32
N SER A 133 -14.14 -14.14 -11.89
CA SER A 133 -14.26 -12.83 -12.57
C SER A 133 -12.92 -12.11 -12.73
N GLY A 134 -11.95 -12.34 -11.83
CA GLY A 134 -10.59 -11.83 -11.92
C GLY A 134 -9.78 -12.42 -13.08
N LEU A 135 -9.97 -13.70 -13.43
CA LEU A 135 -9.40 -14.31 -14.63
C LEU A 135 -10.02 -13.71 -15.89
N ALA A 136 -11.34 -13.43 -15.88
CA ALA A 136 -12.02 -12.79 -17.00
C ALA A 136 -11.59 -11.32 -17.20
N ALA A 137 -11.36 -10.56 -16.14
CA ALA A 137 -10.84 -9.19 -16.21
C ALA A 137 -9.38 -9.15 -16.70
N SER A 138 -8.50 -9.97 -16.11
CA SER A 138 -7.10 -10.13 -16.55
C SER A 138 -7.01 -10.56 -18.02
N TRP A 139 -7.85 -11.52 -18.42
CA TRP A 139 -8.00 -11.99 -19.80
C TRP A 139 -8.40 -10.86 -20.75
N ARG A 140 -9.42 -10.06 -20.39
CA ARG A 140 -9.88 -8.91 -21.19
C ARG A 140 -8.82 -7.83 -21.30
N SER A 141 -8.14 -7.47 -20.21
CA SER A 141 -7.07 -6.47 -20.21
C SER A 141 -5.90 -6.90 -21.11
N HIS A 142 -5.50 -8.17 -21.05
CA HIS A 142 -4.46 -8.70 -21.93
C HIS A 142 -4.88 -8.66 -23.42
N ARG A 143 -6.16 -8.95 -23.73
CA ARG A 143 -6.71 -8.83 -25.09
C ARG A 143 -6.78 -7.40 -25.58
N LEU A 144 -7.26 -6.48 -24.74
CA LEU A 144 -7.36 -5.05 -25.04
C LEU A 144 -5.98 -4.46 -25.36
N PHE A 145 -4.99 -4.73 -24.52
CA PHE A 145 -3.61 -4.30 -24.76
C PHE A 145 -3.03 -4.94 -26.03
N SER A 146 -3.22 -6.24 -26.24
CA SER A 146 -2.70 -6.93 -27.42
C SER A 146 -3.30 -6.37 -28.72
N ALA A 147 -4.61 -6.12 -28.73
CA ALA A 147 -5.29 -5.48 -29.85
C ALA A 147 -4.79 -4.05 -30.07
N LEU A 148 -4.52 -3.30 -28.99
CA LEU A 148 -3.98 -1.95 -29.06
C LEU A 148 -2.58 -1.96 -29.68
N PHE A 149 -1.72 -2.87 -29.23
CA PHE A 149 -0.36 -3.03 -29.75
C PHE A 149 -0.35 -3.30 -31.26
N ILE A 150 -1.18 -4.24 -31.72
CA ILE A 150 -1.28 -4.61 -33.15
C ILE A 150 -1.91 -3.47 -33.97
N SER A 151 -3.00 -2.88 -33.49
CA SER A 151 -3.70 -1.78 -34.19
C SER A 151 -2.82 -0.53 -34.30
N ALA A 152 -2.05 -0.23 -33.25
CA ALA A 152 -1.08 0.86 -33.24
C ALA A 152 0.06 0.63 -34.24
N HIS A 153 0.53 -0.61 -34.38
CA HIS A 153 1.53 -1.00 -35.39
C HIS A 153 1.01 -0.82 -36.82
N ARG A 154 -0.24 -1.23 -37.07
CA ARG A 154 -0.88 -1.16 -38.39
C ARG A 154 -1.38 0.24 -38.76
N GLY A 155 -1.43 1.18 -37.81
CA GLY A 155 -1.84 2.56 -38.07
C GLY A 155 -3.36 2.76 -38.07
N HIS A 156 -4.11 1.83 -37.49
CA HIS A 156 -5.57 1.88 -37.46
C HIS A 156 -6.06 2.84 -36.38
N LEU A 157 -5.99 4.15 -36.66
CA LEU A 157 -6.38 5.20 -35.72
C LEU A 157 -7.80 5.01 -35.14
N PRO A 158 -8.84 4.65 -35.92
CA PRO A 158 -10.18 4.41 -35.36
C PRO A 158 -10.21 3.25 -34.35
N ALA A 159 -9.47 2.17 -34.62
CA ALA A 159 -9.33 1.04 -33.70
C ALA A 159 -8.53 1.41 -32.46
N VAL A 160 -7.44 2.16 -32.60
CA VAL A 160 -6.65 2.68 -31.48
C VAL A 160 -7.50 3.60 -30.60
N ARG A 161 -8.27 4.52 -31.18
CA ARG A 161 -9.21 5.37 -30.44
C ARG A 161 -10.27 4.56 -29.72
N PHE A 162 -10.88 3.58 -30.39
CA PHE A 162 -11.86 2.69 -29.77
C PHE A 162 -11.27 1.93 -28.58
N LEU A 163 -10.07 1.37 -28.74
CA LEU A 163 -9.40 0.62 -27.67
C LEU A 163 -8.94 1.51 -26.52
N LEU A 164 -8.67 2.80 -26.77
CA LEU A 164 -8.29 3.80 -25.76
C LEU A 164 -9.46 4.61 -25.19
N GLN A 165 -10.66 4.47 -25.75
CA GLN A 165 -11.85 5.16 -25.25
C GLN A 165 -12.29 4.47 -23.96
N ASN A 166 -12.33 5.25 -22.88
CA ASN A 166 -13.14 4.90 -21.71
C ASN A 166 -14.60 5.04 -22.14
N VAL A 167 -15.26 3.93 -22.45
CA VAL A 167 -16.69 3.96 -22.77
C VAL A 167 -17.43 3.92 -21.43
N GLY A 168 -17.76 5.10 -20.90
CA GLY A 168 -18.71 5.21 -19.81
C GLY A 168 -20.08 4.66 -20.22
N PHE A 169 -20.68 3.87 -19.32
CA PHE A 169 -22.05 3.37 -19.32
C PHE A 169 -22.64 2.95 -20.69
N TYR A 170 -22.32 1.74 -21.12
CA TYR A 170 -23.23 0.97 -21.97
C TYR A 170 -23.19 -0.50 -21.52
N PHE A 171 -24.24 -0.94 -20.83
CA PHE A 171 -24.45 -2.27 -20.23
C PHE A 171 -23.43 -2.69 -19.15
N ASP A 172 -23.72 -2.37 -17.88
CA ASP A 172 -23.36 -3.13 -16.65
C ASP A 172 -21.92 -3.67 -16.45
N ILE A 173 -20.90 -3.14 -17.15
CA ILE A 173 -19.50 -3.49 -16.92
C ILE A 173 -18.64 -2.22 -17.07
N ASP A 174 -17.83 -1.91 -16.05
CA ASP A 174 -16.79 -0.87 -16.12
C ASP A 174 -15.80 -1.19 -17.25
N LEU A 175 -15.98 -0.53 -18.39
CA LEU A 175 -15.11 -0.67 -19.56
C LEU A 175 -13.91 0.26 -19.42
N LEU A 176 -12.90 -0.18 -18.67
CA LEU A 176 -11.57 0.42 -18.68
C LEU A 176 -10.97 0.25 -20.07
N GLY A 177 -10.54 1.37 -20.69
CA GLY A 177 -9.79 1.35 -21.93
C GLY A 177 -8.48 0.54 -21.80
N ALA A 178 -7.90 0.16 -22.93
CA ALA A 178 -6.62 -0.53 -22.98
C ALA A 178 -5.53 0.29 -22.26
N ASP A 179 -4.85 -0.34 -21.31
CA ASP A 179 -3.76 0.28 -20.56
C ASP A 179 -2.60 0.68 -21.49
N VAL A 180 -2.32 1.98 -21.55
CA VAL A 180 -1.22 2.56 -22.34
C VAL A 180 0.16 2.27 -21.75
N MET A 181 0.23 1.85 -20.48
CA MET A 181 1.44 1.48 -19.76
C MET A 181 1.80 0.00 -19.89
N ALA A 182 0.86 -0.83 -20.35
CA ALA A 182 1.09 -2.26 -20.52
C ALA A 182 2.20 -2.56 -21.54
N GLN A 183 2.86 -3.70 -21.36
CA GLN A 183 4.05 -4.10 -22.13
C GLN A 183 3.94 -5.54 -22.61
N THR A 184 4.54 -5.84 -23.76
CA THR A 184 4.78 -7.24 -24.19
C THR A 184 5.82 -7.92 -23.29
N PRO A 185 6.01 -9.25 -23.36
CA PRO A 185 7.08 -9.95 -22.63
C PRO A 185 8.50 -9.42 -22.89
N LEU A 186 8.69 -8.64 -23.95
CA LEU A 186 9.95 -7.98 -24.29
C LEU A 186 10.05 -6.55 -23.72
N GLY A 187 9.09 -6.10 -22.91
CA GLY A 187 9.04 -4.77 -22.31
C GLY A 187 8.55 -3.67 -23.26
N ARG A 188 7.89 -4.01 -24.36
CA ARG A 188 7.49 -3.03 -25.39
C ARG A 188 6.02 -2.64 -25.25
N GLY A 189 5.75 -1.34 -25.09
CA GLY A 189 4.38 -0.79 -25.13
C GLY A 189 3.91 -0.44 -26.54
N ALA A 190 2.63 -0.04 -26.68
CA ALA A 190 2.01 0.33 -27.96
C ALA A 190 2.74 1.48 -28.71
N LEU A 191 3.39 2.38 -27.97
CA LEU A 191 4.20 3.47 -28.55
C LEU A 191 5.43 2.94 -29.31
N HIS A 192 6.05 1.84 -28.85
CA HIS A 192 7.15 1.19 -29.57
C HIS A 192 6.66 0.60 -30.91
N ALA A 193 5.46 0.01 -30.90
CA ALA A 193 4.84 -0.59 -32.08
C ALA A 193 4.48 0.46 -33.15
N ALA A 194 3.86 1.57 -32.74
CA ALA A 194 3.54 2.68 -33.65
C ALA A 194 4.81 3.36 -34.21
N ALA A 195 5.84 3.52 -33.36
CA ALA A 195 7.13 4.09 -33.76
C ALA A 195 7.90 3.22 -34.77
N ALA A 196 7.75 1.90 -34.69
CA ALA A 196 8.42 0.95 -35.60
C ALA A 196 7.93 1.03 -37.06
N ARG A 197 6.71 1.54 -37.30
CA ARG A 197 6.09 1.61 -38.63
C ARG A 197 5.75 3.03 -39.10
N SER A 198 6.27 4.05 -38.41
CA SER A 198 6.02 5.46 -38.75
C SER A 198 4.54 5.88 -38.67
N GLN A 199 3.78 5.32 -37.72
CA GLN A 199 2.35 5.61 -37.55
C GLN A 199 2.13 6.90 -36.75
N THR A 200 2.37 8.03 -37.39
CA THR A 200 2.38 9.37 -36.76
C THR A 200 1.07 9.72 -36.05
N GLN A 201 -0.07 9.42 -36.66
CA GLN A 201 -1.39 9.69 -36.06
C GLN A 201 -1.62 8.86 -34.79
N CYS A 202 -1.25 7.58 -34.78
CA CYS A 202 -1.33 6.73 -33.60
C CYS A 202 -0.36 7.17 -32.50
N ILE A 203 0.84 7.64 -32.86
CA ILE A 203 1.80 8.21 -31.89
C ILE A 203 1.21 9.45 -31.21
N GLN A 204 0.58 10.34 -31.96
CA GLN A 204 -0.09 11.53 -31.44
C GLN A 204 -1.19 11.15 -30.44
N GLU A 205 -2.06 10.22 -30.83
CA GLU A 205 -3.18 9.77 -29.99
C GLU A 205 -2.69 9.07 -28.72
N LEU A 206 -1.69 8.18 -28.83
CA LEU A 206 -1.10 7.49 -27.67
C LEU A 206 -0.44 8.48 -26.70
N LEU A 207 0.32 9.46 -27.21
CA LEU A 207 0.94 10.50 -26.37
C LEU A 207 -0.11 11.40 -25.71
N ALA A 208 -1.18 11.75 -26.43
CA ALA A 208 -2.29 12.53 -25.88
C ALA A 208 -3.02 11.78 -24.74
N LYS A 209 -3.06 10.44 -24.80
CA LYS A 209 -3.59 9.56 -23.75
C LYS A 209 -2.56 9.16 -22.69
N GLY A 210 -1.41 9.84 -22.64
CA GLY A 210 -0.43 9.69 -21.56
C GLY A 210 0.58 8.55 -21.74
N ALA A 211 0.75 8.01 -22.95
CA ALA A 211 1.74 6.96 -23.18
C ALA A 211 3.17 7.42 -22.82
N PRO A 212 3.95 6.59 -22.10
CA PRO A 212 5.25 6.99 -21.55
C PRO A 212 6.31 7.10 -22.66
N VAL A 213 6.69 8.32 -23.03
CA VAL A 213 7.65 8.62 -24.12
C VAL A 213 9.06 8.06 -23.85
N HIS A 214 9.44 7.91 -22.57
CA HIS A 214 10.76 7.41 -22.14
C HIS A 214 10.75 5.95 -21.67
N LEU A 215 9.65 5.22 -21.88
CA LEU A 215 9.59 3.79 -21.56
C LEU A 215 10.67 3.04 -22.31
N LYS A 216 11.42 2.18 -21.61
CA LYS A 216 12.48 1.36 -22.19
C LYS A 216 12.02 -0.10 -22.26
N ASP A 217 12.32 -0.75 -23.37
CA ASP A 217 12.17 -2.20 -23.51
C ASP A 217 13.29 -2.97 -22.77
N ASN A 218 13.22 -4.31 -22.77
CA ASN A 218 14.22 -5.16 -22.10
C ASN A 218 15.64 -5.04 -22.71
N GLN A 219 15.78 -4.37 -23.86
CA GLN A 219 17.07 -4.04 -24.49
C GLN A 219 17.48 -2.58 -24.24
N GLY A 220 16.79 -1.89 -23.34
CA GLY A 220 17.03 -0.48 -23.00
C GLY A 220 16.60 0.51 -24.09
N GLN A 221 15.86 0.08 -25.11
CA GLN A 221 15.45 0.92 -26.23
C GLN A 221 14.14 1.64 -25.91
N THR A 222 14.11 2.96 -26.13
CA THR A 222 12.86 3.74 -26.12
C THR A 222 12.19 3.72 -27.48
N ALA A 223 10.93 4.19 -27.57
CA ALA A 223 10.21 4.32 -28.83
C ALA A 223 10.99 5.13 -29.88
N ILE A 224 11.69 6.20 -29.47
CA ILE A 224 12.53 7.00 -30.37
C ILE A 224 13.78 6.22 -30.83
N ASN A 225 14.37 5.39 -29.97
CA ASN A 225 15.52 4.56 -30.35
C ASN A 225 15.09 3.46 -31.33
N VAL A 226 13.93 2.85 -31.12
CA VAL A 226 13.33 1.89 -32.07
C VAL A 226 13.07 2.55 -33.43
N ALA A 227 12.48 3.75 -33.45
CA ALA A 227 12.26 4.49 -34.69
C ALA A 227 13.58 4.79 -35.42
N LYS A 228 14.65 5.17 -34.69
CA LYS A 228 15.99 5.37 -35.27
C LYS A 228 16.57 4.07 -35.85
N LEU A 229 16.48 2.98 -35.10
CA LEU A 229 17.00 1.67 -35.51
C LEU A 229 16.35 1.17 -36.81
N LEU A 230 15.05 1.45 -36.98
CA LEU A 230 14.25 1.05 -38.14
C LEU A 230 14.16 2.13 -39.24
N GLY A 231 14.89 3.24 -39.10
CA GLY A 231 14.94 4.32 -40.10
C GLY A 231 13.64 5.14 -40.24
N GLN A 232 12.77 5.14 -39.25
CA GLN A 232 11.45 5.81 -39.29
C GLN A 232 11.56 7.29 -38.91
N ILE A 233 12.00 8.12 -39.86
CA ILE A 233 12.34 9.54 -39.62
C ILE A 233 11.16 10.35 -39.07
N GLN A 234 9.93 10.12 -39.54
CA GLN A 234 8.77 10.91 -39.09
C GLN A 234 8.41 10.62 -37.63
N SER A 235 8.47 9.36 -37.19
CA SER A 235 8.33 9.02 -35.76
C SER A 235 9.42 9.65 -34.91
N VAL A 236 10.67 9.69 -35.38
CA VAL A 236 11.76 10.35 -34.67
C VAL A 236 11.47 11.83 -34.48
N ARG A 237 11.05 12.53 -35.56
CA ARG A 237 10.71 13.96 -35.50
C ARG A 237 9.57 14.23 -34.52
N GLN A 238 8.53 13.42 -34.56
CA GLN A 238 7.34 13.62 -33.73
C GLN A 238 7.60 13.32 -32.25
N LEU A 239 8.30 12.22 -31.95
CA LEU A 239 8.69 11.89 -30.57
C LEU A 239 9.69 12.92 -30.01
N PHE A 240 10.60 13.42 -30.83
CA PHE A 240 11.53 14.49 -30.46
C PHE A 240 10.80 15.82 -30.21
N LEU A 241 9.86 16.19 -31.08
CA LEU A 241 9.07 17.42 -30.93
C LEU A 241 8.27 17.39 -29.62
N PHE A 242 7.64 16.26 -29.31
CA PHE A 242 6.90 16.10 -28.06
C PHE A 242 7.83 16.17 -26.83
N ASP A 243 8.98 15.48 -26.85
CA ASP A 243 9.99 15.54 -25.79
C ASP A 243 10.52 16.98 -25.60
N TRP A 244 10.78 17.70 -26.70
CA TRP A 244 11.18 19.10 -26.65
C TRP A 244 10.10 20.01 -26.04
N GLN A 245 8.82 19.84 -26.42
CA GLN A 245 7.70 20.59 -25.86
C GLN A 245 7.55 20.37 -24.35
N GLN A 246 7.69 19.12 -23.88
CA GLN A 246 7.65 18.79 -22.44
C GLN A 246 8.80 19.47 -21.67
N ARG A 247 10.00 19.49 -22.25
CA ARG A 247 11.15 20.20 -21.66
C ARG A 247 10.96 21.71 -21.64
N ALA A 248 10.42 22.29 -22.72
CA ALA A 248 10.14 23.71 -22.83
C ALA A 248 9.08 24.18 -21.82
N ALA A 249 8.04 23.36 -21.58
CA ALA A 249 6.99 23.66 -20.59
C ALA A 249 7.52 23.71 -19.13
N GLY A 250 8.67 23.10 -18.86
CA GLY A 250 9.33 23.12 -17.54
C GLY A 250 10.26 24.32 -17.31
N VAL A 251 10.52 25.15 -18.31
CA VAL A 251 11.40 26.32 -18.19
C VAL A 251 10.62 27.51 -17.63
N ARG A 252 10.94 27.93 -16.40
CA ARG A 252 10.44 29.19 -15.83
C ARG A 252 11.26 30.36 -16.40
N ILE A 253 10.62 31.23 -17.16
CA ILE A 253 11.23 32.50 -17.58
C ILE A 253 11.22 33.42 -16.35
N SER A 254 12.39 33.76 -15.81
CA SER A 254 12.52 34.82 -14.80
C SER A 254 12.07 36.15 -15.43
N PRO A 255 11.20 36.95 -14.77
CA PRO A 255 10.68 38.19 -15.36
C PRO A 255 11.72 39.31 -15.54
N HIS A 256 12.93 39.13 -14.98
CA HIS A 256 14.07 40.01 -15.20
C HIS A 256 15.33 39.18 -15.44
N LEU A 257 15.71 39.03 -16.71
CA LEU A 257 17.06 38.59 -17.08
C LEU A 257 17.98 39.81 -16.96
N LEU A 258 19.09 39.67 -16.24
CA LEU A 258 20.15 40.68 -16.27
C LEU A 258 20.75 40.71 -17.68
N GLU A 259 21.10 41.89 -18.20
CA GLU A 259 21.60 42.06 -19.57
C GLU A 259 22.86 41.22 -19.86
N SER A 260 23.63 40.90 -18.81
CA SER A 260 24.80 40.01 -18.83
C SER A 260 24.48 38.53 -19.03
N GLU A 261 23.22 38.12 -18.88
CA GLU A 261 22.76 36.74 -18.95
C GLU A 261 22.08 36.41 -20.29
N LEU A 262 21.94 37.39 -21.19
CA LEU A 262 21.31 37.23 -22.49
C LEU A 262 22.35 36.91 -23.57
N PHE A 263 22.06 35.93 -24.42
CA PHE A 263 22.85 35.71 -25.63
C PHE A 263 22.63 36.86 -26.62
N ALA A 264 23.61 37.16 -27.47
CA ALA A 264 23.59 38.32 -28.38
C ALA A 264 22.33 38.44 -29.26
N HIS A 265 21.68 37.33 -29.60
CA HIS A 265 20.45 37.30 -30.40
C HIS A 265 19.17 37.57 -29.58
N GLN A 266 19.24 37.48 -28.24
CA GLN A 266 18.13 37.69 -27.31
C GLN A 266 18.05 39.14 -26.82
N LEU A 267 19.10 39.94 -27.02
CA LEU A 267 19.11 41.38 -26.73
C LEU A 267 18.18 42.19 -27.66
N PHE A 268 17.70 41.58 -28.76
CA PHE A 268 16.93 42.24 -29.81
C PHE A 268 15.52 41.64 -30.02
N ASP A 269 14.96 40.95 -29.01
CA ASP A 269 13.58 40.44 -29.06
C ASP A 269 12.54 41.56 -28.83
N SER A 270 11.48 41.50 -29.64
CA SER A 270 10.35 42.42 -29.78
C SER A 270 9.52 42.72 -28.52
N HIS A 271 9.71 41.98 -27.43
CA HIS A 271 8.99 42.21 -26.17
C HIS A 271 9.71 43.13 -25.17
N LEU A 272 10.94 43.58 -25.45
CA LEU A 272 11.67 44.56 -24.65
C LEU A 272 11.67 45.94 -25.36
N ARG A 273 11.44 47.03 -24.60
CA ARG A 273 11.36 48.40 -25.16
C ARG A 273 12.73 48.93 -25.58
N THR A 274 13.20 48.56 -26.77
CA THR A 274 14.41 49.13 -27.39
C THR A 274 14.18 49.35 -28.88
N TRP A 275 13.35 50.34 -29.22
CA TRP A 275 13.18 50.75 -30.62
C TRP A 275 14.46 51.41 -31.15
N ILE A 276 15.03 50.87 -32.22
CA ILE A 276 16.09 51.52 -33.02
C ILE A 276 15.44 52.64 -33.85
N ARG A 277 15.87 53.89 -33.67
CA ARG A 277 15.50 55.00 -34.54
C ARG A 277 16.58 55.17 -35.62
N GLY A 278 16.22 54.99 -36.89
CA GLY A 278 17.11 55.20 -38.02
C GLY A 278 16.51 54.78 -39.38
N PRO A 279 17.14 55.13 -40.51
CA PRO A 279 16.63 54.87 -41.86
C PRO A 279 16.41 53.38 -42.16
N GLU A 280 17.17 52.51 -41.51
CA GLU A 280 17.09 51.05 -41.65
C GLU A 280 15.75 50.50 -41.09
N ALA A 281 15.19 51.13 -40.07
CA ALA A 281 13.88 50.76 -39.52
C ALA A 281 12.71 51.08 -40.48
N GLN A 282 12.86 52.12 -41.32
CA GLN A 282 11.87 52.43 -42.37
C GLN A 282 11.91 51.42 -43.52
N GLN A 283 13.09 50.89 -43.87
CA GLN A 283 13.19 49.80 -44.85
C GLN A 283 12.50 48.52 -44.35
N TYR A 284 12.67 48.16 -43.08
CA TYR A 284 12.04 46.99 -42.48
C TYR A 284 10.50 47.08 -42.45
N MET A 285 9.94 48.28 -42.22
CA MET A 285 8.49 48.50 -42.23
C MET A 285 7.90 48.54 -43.65
N ALA A 286 8.67 48.96 -44.66
CA ALA A 286 8.21 49.01 -46.04
C ALA A 286 8.06 47.61 -46.67
N THR A 287 8.83 46.62 -46.23
CA THR A 287 8.73 45.23 -46.71
C THR A 287 7.59 44.42 -46.06
N LEU A 288 7.00 44.90 -44.96
CA LEU A 288 5.96 44.17 -44.22
C LEU A 288 4.53 44.68 -44.45
N GLN A 289 4.33 45.75 -45.25
CA GLN A 289 2.98 46.23 -45.57
C GLN A 289 2.66 46.17 -47.07
N GLY A 290 2.25 44.99 -47.50
CA GLY A 290 1.42 44.77 -48.68
C GLY A 290 0.12 44.07 -48.29
N ARG A 291 -0.99 44.81 -48.25
CA ARG A 291 -2.35 44.31 -48.00
C ARG A 291 -2.81 43.35 -49.11
N GLY A 292 -3.43 42.24 -48.72
CA GLY A 292 -4.51 41.63 -49.50
C GLY A 292 -4.42 40.12 -49.69
N LYS A 293 -5.52 39.46 -49.29
CA LYS A 293 -5.88 38.03 -49.45
C LYS A 293 -5.31 37.12 -48.36
N PHE A 294 -6.12 36.83 -47.34
CA PHE A 294 -6.88 35.58 -47.25
C PHE A 294 -7.84 35.62 -46.05
N LEU A 295 -9.13 35.41 -46.33
CA LEU A 295 -10.17 34.82 -45.46
C LEU A 295 -10.93 33.82 -46.37
N PRO A 296 -11.70 32.84 -45.87
CA PRO A 296 -12.12 32.55 -44.48
C PRO A 296 -11.75 31.11 -44.03
N TYR A 297 -11.63 30.79 -42.75
CA TYR A 297 -12.61 30.13 -41.83
C TYR A 297 -11.77 29.91 -40.54
N LEU A 298 -12.08 30.34 -39.32
CA LEU A 298 -13.30 30.29 -38.51
C LEU A 298 -13.25 31.46 -37.49
N ASN A 299 -14.24 32.36 -37.56
CA ASN A 299 -14.70 33.15 -36.41
C ASN A 299 -15.53 32.20 -35.50
N ARG A 300 -15.54 32.23 -34.17
CA ARG A 300 -15.64 33.37 -33.25
C ARG A 300 -15.11 32.99 -31.84
N GLY A 301 -14.27 33.86 -31.27
CA GLY A 301 -14.29 34.22 -29.86
C GLY A 301 -15.25 35.41 -29.61
N PRO A 302 -15.48 35.81 -28.35
CA PRO A 302 -16.75 36.35 -27.86
C PRO A 302 -16.97 37.84 -28.16
N SER A 303 -18.22 38.23 -28.41
CA SER A 303 -18.64 39.63 -28.48
C SER A 303 -19.34 40.05 -27.18
N GLU A 304 -18.88 41.17 -26.62
CA GLU A 304 -19.58 41.95 -25.60
C GLU A 304 -21.00 42.28 -26.04
N HIS A 305 -21.98 41.91 -25.22
CA HIS A 305 -23.31 42.51 -25.24
C HIS A 305 -23.67 43.00 -23.84
N ARG A 306 -23.76 44.33 -23.74
CA ARG A 306 -24.72 45.14 -22.99
C ARG A 306 -25.39 44.48 -21.78
N HIS A 307 -25.17 45.13 -20.63
CA HIS A 307 -26.01 45.13 -19.44
C HIS A 307 -27.48 44.71 -19.67
N GLN A 308 -27.74 43.43 -19.42
CA GLN A 308 -28.99 42.96 -18.84
C GLN A 308 -28.63 42.48 -17.43
N ARG A 309 -29.44 42.87 -16.44
CA ARG A 309 -29.35 42.33 -15.09
C ARG A 309 -29.45 40.82 -15.19
N ILE A 310 -28.36 40.14 -14.89
CA ILE A 310 -28.32 38.70 -14.67
C ILE A 310 -29.06 38.48 -13.34
N PRO A 311 -30.17 37.73 -13.30
CA PRO A 311 -30.68 37.22 -12.03
C PRO A 311 -29.61 36.30 -11.46
N GLU A 312 -29.26 36.45 -10.19
CA GLU A 312 -28.48 35.45 -9.46
C GLU A 312 -29.13 34.07 -9.62
N GLU A 313 -28.63 33.24 -10.52
CA GLU A 313 -28.91 31.81 -10.49
C GLU A 313 -28.14 31.22 -9.31
N ARG A 314 -28.88 31.06 -8.21
CA ARG A 314 -28.48 30.30 -7.03
C ARG A 314 -28.09 28.88 -7.43
N LEU A 315 -26.98 28.42 -6.88
CA LEU A 315 -26.43 27.08 -7.03
C LEU A 315 -27.14 26.02 -6.15
N ASP A 316 -28.47 26.09 -5.97
CA ASP A 316 -29.25 25.25 -5.03
C ASP A 316 -30.54 24.65 -5.66
N ASP A 317 -30.44 24.01 -6.83
CA ASP A 317 -31.63 23.50 -7.55
C ASP A 317 -31.77 21.96 -7.53
N THR A 318 -31.55 21.32 -6.38
CA THR A 318 -32.16 20.01 -6.09
C THR A 318 -33.53 20.21 -5.44
N PRO A 319 -34.62 19.55 -5.90
CA PRO A 319 -35.96 19.67 -5.31
C PRO A 319 -36.08 19.07 -3.89
N VAL A 320 -34.96 18.58 -3.36
CA VAL A 320 -34.84 17.87 -2.09
C VAL A 320 -33.64 18.42 -1.33
N ASP A 321 -33.86 18.78 -0.07
CA ASP A 321 -32.82 19.14 0.89
C ASP A 321 -32.47 17.90 1.74
N LEU A 322 -31.20 17.49 1.68
CA LEU A 322 -30.66 16.33 2.39
C LEU A 322 -30.18 16.67 3.81
N HIS A 323 -30.25 17.93 4.23
CA HIS A 323 -29.80 18.40 5.54
C HIS A 323 -28.39 17.92 5.90
N CYS A 324 -27.47 17.85 4.92
CA CYS A 324 -26.15 17.20 5.07
C CYS A 324 -25.41 17.64 6.33
N GLU A 325 -25.31 18.95 6.60
CA GLU A 325 -24.60 19.46 7.78
C GLU A 325 -25.23 19.00 9.10
N LYS A 326 -26.57 19.04 9.20
CA LYS A 326 -27.29 18.65 10.42
C LYS A 326 -27.23 17.15 10.61
N ASN A 327 -27.59 16.38 9.58
CA ASN A 327 -27.58 14.93 9.62
C ASN A 327 -26.19 14.41 9.94
N ASN A 328 -25.14 14.88 9.25
CA ASN A 328 -23.80 14.36 9.50
C ASN A 328 -23.30 14.69 10.91
N ARG A 329 -23.63 15.86 11.47
CA ARG A 329 -23.30 16.19 12.88
C ARG A 329 -24.04 15.31 13.88
N ASP A 330 -25.32 15.01 13.60
CA ASP A 330 -26.14 14.12 14.44
C ASP A 330 -25.65 12.67 14.33
N HIS A 331 -25.10 12.27 13.17
CA HIS A 331 -24.52 10.95 12.89
C HIS A 331 -23.00 10.84 13.15
N LYS A 332 -22.32 11.90 13.61
CA LYS A 332 -20.86 11.91 13.87
C LYS A 332 -20.03 11.55 12.62
N THR A 333 -20.35 12.21 11.51
CA THR A 333 -19.72 12.05 10.18
C THR A 333 -19.40 13.41 9.53
N ASP A 334 -19.63 14.51 10.22
CA ASP A 334 -19.36 15.89 9.77
C ASP A 334 -17.88 16.18 9.57
N GLU A 335 -17.01 15.48 10.30
CA GLU A 335 -15.55 15.51 10.07
C GLU A 335 -15.15 14.93 8.70
N ILE A 336 -15.92 13.98 8.15
CA ILE A 336 -15.68 13.40 6.81
C ILE A 336 -16.16 14.36 5.73
N SER A 337 -17.38 14.85 5.87
CA SER A 337 -17.98 15.78 4.92
C SER A 337 -19.13 16.55 5.55
N THR A 338 -19.27 17.82 5.17
CA THR A 338 -20.49 18.61 5.41
C THR A 338 -21.36 18.75 4.16
N LYS A 339 -20.84 18.33 2.99
CA LYS A 339 -21.47 18.53 1.67
C LYS A 339 -22.20 17.29 1.17
N ARG A 340 -21.71 16.11 1.51
CA ARG A 340 -22.28 14.81 1.13
C ARG A 340 -23.04 14.23 2.31
N LEU A 341 -24.20 13.61 2.06
CA LEU A 341 -24.93 12.90 3.12
C LEU A 341 -24.22 11.59 3.46
N ILE A 342 -23.73 11.48 4.70
CA ILE A 342 -23.07 10.29 5.24
C ILE A 342 -23.70 10.01 6.58
N VAL A 343 -24.39 8.87 6.70
CA VAL A 343 -25.17 8.50 7.89
C VAL A 343 -24.67 7.19 8.44
N ARG A 344 -25.05 6.91 9.69
CA ARG A 344 -24.79 5.63 10.36
C ARG A 344 -26.09 4.87 10.51
N ARG A 345 -26.05 3.56 10.26
CA ARG A 345 -27.24 2.70 10.26
C ARG A 345 -27.96 2.68 11.61
N GLY A 346 -29.26 2.36 11.63
CA GLY A 346 -30.04 2.27 12.87
C GLY A 346 -30.38 3.61 13.52
N GLN A 347 -30.08 4.74 12.86
CA GLN A 347 -30.37 6.08 13.34
C GLN A 347 -31.11 6.88 12.24
N PRO A 348 -32.15 7.66 12.60
CA PRO A 348 -32.90 8.47 11.63
C PRO A 348 -32.10 9.66 11.09
N PHE A 349 -32.29 9.97 9.81
CA PHE A 349 -31.82 11.20 9.17
C PHE A 349 -32.96 11.95 8.47
N LEU A 350 -32.82 13.27 8.35
CA LEU A 350 -33.85 14.15 7.80
C LEU A 350 -33.73 14.34 6.29
N LEU A 351 -34.86 14.44 5.62
CA LEU A 351 -34.99 14.73 4.20
C LEU A 351 -36.18 15.68 3.98
N THR A 352 -36.01 16.80 3.29
CA THR A 352 -37.11 17.73 2.99
C THR A 352 -37.39 17.83 1.50
N PHE A 353 -38.62 17.51 1.10
CA PHE A 353 -39.13 17.79 -0.24
C PHE A 353 -39.69 19.22 -0.30
N HIS A 354 -39.30 19.99 -1.32
CA HIS A 354 -39.88 21.31 -1.59
C HIS A 354 -40.86 21.24 -2.76
N LYS A 355 -42.03 21.86 -2.60
CA LYS A 355 -43.06 21.92 -3.64
C LYS A 355 -42.62 22.83 -4.78
N ARG A 356 -42.00 22.27 -5.83
CA ARG A 356 -41.67 23.01 -7.06
C ARG A 356 -42.23 22.40 -8.37
N TYR A 357 -42.76 21.17 -8.37
CA TYR A 357 -43.41 20.55 -9.55
C TYR A 357 -44.60 19.63 -9.18
N SER A 358 -45.35 19.21 -10.20
CA SER A 358 -46.72 18.64 -10.23
C SER A 358 -46.94 17.26 -9.57
N PHE A 359 -46.34 17.00 -8.41
CA PHE A 359 -46.67 15.82 -7.60
C PHE A 359 -47.34 16.22 -6.29
N SER A 360 -48.32 15.43 -5.86
CA SER A 360 -48.97 15.65 -4.57
C SER A 360 -47.99 15.32 -3.45
N LEU A 361 -47.71 16.27 -2.55
CA LEU A 361 -46.93 16.04 -1.31
C LEU A 361 -47.79 15.32 -0.24
N ASN A 362 -48.76 14.51 -0.65
CA ASN A 362 -49.53 13.70 0.27
C ASN A 362 -48.65 12.51 0.73
N PRO A 363 -48.32 12.37 2.03
CA PRO A 363 -47.54 11.26 2.55
C PRO A 363 -48.05 9.89 2.08
N ASP A 364 -49.37 9.70 2.05
CA ASP A 364 -50.02 8.44 1.68
C ASP A 364 -49.85 8.07 0.19
N SER A 365 -49.29 8.98 -0.61
CA SER A 365 -49.08 8.81 -2.05
C SER A 365 -47.61 8.58 -2.45
N LEU A 366 -46.70 8.62 -1.48
CA LEU A 366 -45.25 8.51 -1.69
C LEU A 366 -44.73 7.12 -1.34
N GLU A 367 -44.01 6.53 -2.28
CA GLU A 367 -43.26 5.30 -2.12
C GLU A 367 -41.76 5.61 -2.31
N LEU A 368 -40.96 5.30 -1.30
CA LEU A 368 -39.51 5.49 -1.31
C LEU A 368 -38.82 4.16 -1.60
N THR A 369 -37.76 4.23 -2.39
CA THR A 369 -36.89 3.09 -2.70
C THR A 369 -35.46 3.45 -2.36
N VAL A 370 -34.81 2.68 -1.49
CA VAL A 370 -33.35 2.73 -1.30
C VAL A 370 -32.73 1.49 -1.91
N GLN A 371 -31.63 1.67 -2.63
CA GLN A 371 -30.97 0.58 -3.33
C GLN A 371 -29.44 0.72 -3.25
N THR A 372 -28.77 -0.40 -2.99
CA THR A 372 -27.32 -0.52 -3.16
C THR A 372 -26.97 -0.81 -4.62
N ALA A 373 -25.73 -0.50 -5.04
CA ALA A 373 -25.29 -0.61 -6.44
C ALA A 373 -25.58 -1.97 -7.12
N PHE A 374 -25.63 -3.09 -6.37
CA PHE A 374 -25.74 -4.44 -6.94
C PHE A 374 -26.84 -5.32 -6.32
N GLY A 375 -27.91 -4.73 -5.78
CA GLY A 375 -29.22 -5.42 -5.78
C GLY A 375 -30.00 -5.51 -4.48
N THR A 376 -29.48 -5.06 -3.32
CA THR A 376 -30.34 -4.93 -2.12
C THR A 376 -31.23 -3.70 -2.28
N LYS A 377 -32.49 -3.94 -2.66
CA LYS A 377 -33.52 -2.92 -2.86
C LYS A 377 -34.56 -3.03 -1.75
N TYR A 378 -34.85 -1.91 -1.09
CA TYR A 378 -35.90 -1.80 -0.08
C TYR A 378 -36.90 -0.75 -0.53
N VAL A 379 -38.18 -1.10 -0.45
CA VAL A 379 -39.30 -0.24 -0.83
C VAL A 379 -40.18 -0.05 0.40
N PHE A 380 -40.48 1.20 0.75
CA PHE A 380 -41.27 1.53 1.93
C PHE A 380 -42.09 2.80 1.70
N GLY A 381 -43.27 2.85 2.32
CA GLY A 381 -44.15 4.02 2.29
C GLY A 381 -43.79 5.06 3.36
N VAL A 382 -44.50 6.18 3.34
CA VAL A 382 -44.44 7.19 4.40
C VAL A 382 -45.53 6.91 5.43
N THR A 383 -45.16 6.73 6.69
CA THR A 383 -46.11 6.48 7.78
C THR A 383 -46.30 7.73 8.64
N GLN A 384 -47.53 7.94 9.12
CA GLN A 384 -47.81 8.94 10.17
C GLN A 384 -47.64 8.36 11.58
N ASN A 385 -47.78 7.03 11.71
CA ASN A 385 -47.58 6.27 12.95
C ASN A 385 -46.17 5.67 12.98
N GLY A 386 -45.68 5.29 14.17
CA GLY A 386 -44.30 4.85 14.43
C GLY A 386 -43.73 3.81 13.43
N LEU A 387 -42.41 3.77 13.33
CA LEU A 387 -41.69 2.91 12.39
C LEU A 387 -41.76 1.43 12.81
N GLU A 388 -41.86 0.52 11.84
CA GLU A 388 -41.70 -0.91 12.09
C GLU A 388 -40.28 -1.21 12.59
N GLU A 389 -40.16 -2.07 13.61
CA GLU A 389 -38.87 -2.49 14.12
C GLU A 389 -38.14 -3.34 13.07
N LYS A 390 -36.88 -2.97 12.75
CA LYS A 390 -35.94 -3.73 11.89
C LYS A 390 -36.17 -3.67 10.37
N SER A 391 -36.89 -2.67 9.86
CA SER A 391 -36.96 -2.43 8.41
C SER A 391 -36.56 -0.99 8.07
N TRP A 392 -36.33 -0.72 6.78
CA TRP A 392 -36.24 0.66 6.30
C TRP A 392 -37.62 1.30 6.38
N GLY A 393 -37.70 2.51 6.91
CA GLY A 393 -38.96 3.22 7.01
C GLY A 393 -38.80 4.73 6.99
N SER A 394 -39.93 5.43 6.81
CA SER A 394 -39.97 6.88 6.89
C SER A 394 -41.18 7.37 7.67
N LYS A 395 -40.96 8.40 8.48
CA LYS A 395 -41.98 9.07 9.28
C LYS A 395 -42.06 10.55 8.89
N VAL A 396 -43.27 11.10 8.87
CA VAL A 396 -43.45 12.56 8.74
C VAL A 396 -42.95 13.26 10.00
N GLU A 397 -41.94 14.11 9.85
CA GLU A 397 -41.38 14.92 10.95
C GLU A 397 -42.02 16.32 10.98
N ALA A 398 -42.17 16.93 9.80
CA ALA A 398 -42.87 18.20 9.64
C ALA A 398 -43.53 18.26 8.27
N SER A 399 -44.70 18.91 8.18
CA SER A 399 -45.42 19.10 6.93
C SER A 399 -45.98 20.52 6.86
N SER A 400 -45.86 21.15 5.69
CA SER A 400 -46.43 22.47 5.39
C SER A 400 -47.09 22.46 4.01
N SER A 401 -47.75 23.55 3.64
CA SER A 401 -48.35 23.69 2.30
C SER A 401 -47.31 23.67 1.16
N THR A 402 -46.03 23.87 1.48
CA THR A 402 -44.93 24.02 0.51
C THR A 402 -43.76 23.06 0.72
N SER A 403 -43.74 22.30 1.81
CA SER A 403 -42.65 21.37 2.14
C SER A 403 -43.13 20.16 2.92
N LEU A 404 -42.44 19.04 2.73
CA LEU A 404 -42.63 17.81 3.51
C LEU A 404 -41.27 17.32 4.00
N THR A 405 -41.06 17.31 5.31
CA THR A 405 -39.87 16.78 5.95
C THR A 405 -40.14 15.38 6.49
N LEU A 406 -39.33 14.42 6.04
CA LEU A 406 -39.36 13.03 6.47
C LEU A 406 -38.12 12.74 7.32
N ALA A 407 -38.31 11.93 8.35
CA ALA A 407 -37.24 11.22 9.03
C ALA A 407 -37.16 9.81 8.44
N ILE A 408 -36.05 9.49 7.77
CA ILE A 408 -35.78 8.17 7.18
C ILE A 408 -34.88 7.40 8.14
N THR A 409 -35.25 6.16 8.45
CA THR A 409 -34.51 5.29 9.35
C THR A 409 -34.13 4.00 8.63
N SER A 410 -32.84 3.65 8.66
CA SER A 410 -32.38 2.32 8.25
C SER A 410 -32.45 1.37 9.44
N PRO A 411 -32.56 0.05 9.22
CA PRO A 411 -32.37 -0.90 10.30
C PRO A 411 -30.90 -0.92 10.77
N ALA A 412 -30.66 -1.37 12.01
CA ALA A 412 -29.32 -1.42 12.61
C ALA A 412 -28.42 -2.50 12.00
N ASP A 413 -28.97 -3.43 11.24
CA ASP A 413 -28.28 -4.45 10.45
C ASP A 413 -28.31 -4.14 8.94
N ALA A 414 -28.58 -2.89 8.53
CA ALA A 414 -28.44 -2.50 7.13
C ALA A 414 -26.99 -2.72 6.64
N SER A 415 -26.83 -3.16 5.39
CA SER A 415 -25.51 -3.24 4.74
C SER A 415 -24.88 -1.85 4.67
N ILE A 416 -23.58 -1.76 4.98
CA ILE A 416 -22.83 -0.51 4.77
C ILE A 416 -22.46 -0.31 3.30
N GLY A 417 -22.24 0.94 2.90
CA GLY A 417 -21.81 1.29 1.55
C GLY A 417 -22.59 2.45 0.95
N LYS A 418 -22.50 2.60 -0.37
CA LYS A 418 -23.22 3.61 -1.13
C LYS A 418 -24.64 3.16 -1.46
N TYR A 419 -25.60 4.06 -1.25
CA TYR A 419 -27.01 3.89 -1.55
C TYR A 419 -27.51 5.00 -2.47
N ASP A 420 -28.45 4.64 -3.33
CA ASP A 420 -29.25 5.57 -4.10
C ASP A 420 -30.69 5.56 -3.57
N LEU A 421 -31.27 6.75 -3.40
CA LEU A 421 -32.65 6.97 -2.98
C LEU A 421 -33.48 7.42 -4.18
N SER A 422 -34.60 6.76 -4.40
CA SER A 422 -35.58 7.10 -5.44
C SER A 422 -36.98 7.21 -4.85
N VAL A 423 -37.85 8.00 -5.49
CA VAL A 423 -39.24 8.20 -5.08
C VAL A 423 -40.20 7.90 -6.24
N LYS A 424 -41.36 7.35 -5.90
CA LYS A 424 -42.48 7.11 -6.81
C LYS A 424 -43.77 7.67 -6.21
N THR A 425 -44.58 8.31 -7.03
CA THR A 425 -45.87 8.92 -6.64
C THR A 425 -47.04 8.17 -7.28
N ASN A 426 -48.14 7.97 -6.55
CA ASN A 426 -49.32 7.26 -7.05
C ASN A 426 -50.09 7.98 -8.19
N SER A 427 -49.75 9.24 -8.48
CA SER A 427 -50.26 10.00 -9.63
C SER A 427 -49.17 10.13 -10.71
N ASP A 428 -49.46 9.61 -11.90
CA ASP A 428 -48.83 9.85 -13.21
C ASP A 428 -47.39 9.39 -13.50
N MET A 429 -46.61 8.86 -12.54
CA MET A 429 -45.23 8.41 -12.82
C MET A 429 -45.14 6.89 -13.04
N THR A 430 -44.81 6.48 -14.27
CA THR A 430 -44.49 5.07 -14.62
C THR A 430 -43.09 4.65 -14.14
N GLU A 431 -42.20 5.61 -13.91
CA GLU A 431 -40.80 5.39 -13.53
C GLU A 431 -40.45 6.08 -12.20
N SER A 432 -39.59 5.44 -11.38
CA SER A 432 -39.09 6.00 -10.11
C SER A 432 -38.04 7.08 -10.37
N LEU A 433 -38.16 8.24 -9.72
CA LEU A 433 -37.21 9.34 -9.84
C LEU A 433 -36.09 9.19 -8.82
N SER A 434 -34.83 9.09 -9.25
CA SER A 434 -33.67 9.16 -8.36
C SER A 434 -33.48 10.58 -7.82
N ILE A 435 -33.42 10.72 -6.50
CA ILE A 435 -33.41 12.03 -5.82
C ILE A 435 -32.15 12.28 -5.00
N ALA A 436 -31.44 11.24 -4.57
CA ALA A 436 -30.23 11.39 -3.76
C ALA A 436 -29.32 10.17 -3.85
N SER A 437 -28.04 10.38 -3.53
CA SER A 437 -27.07 9.31 -3.28
C SER A 437 -26.36 9.62 -1.96
N PHE A 438 -26.22 8.62 -1.10
CA PHE A 438 -25.69 8.78 0.25
C PHE A 438 -24.91 7.54 0.71
N ILE A 439 -24.15 7.67 1.79
CA ILE A 439 -23.35 6.58 2.35
C ILE A 439 -23.92 6.17 3.70
N VAL A 440 -24.02 4.86 3.93
CA VAL A 440 -24.38 4.27 5.22
C VAL A 440 -23.15 3.57 5.82
N LEU A 441 -22.82 3.91 7.06
CA LEU A 441 -21.72 3.33 7.85
C LEU A 441 -22.23 2.54 9.05
N PHE A 442 -21.34 1.78 9.69
CA PHE A 442 -21.60 1.16 10.99
C PHE A 442 -21.86 2.23 12.07
N ASN A 443 -22.64 1.88 13.09
CA ASN A 443 -23.09 2.80 14.13
C ASN A 443 -22.71 2.37 15.55
N PRO A 444 -21.54 2.79 16.06
CA PRO A 444 -21.13 2.54 17.44
C PRO A 444 -22.04 3.19 18.51
N TRP A 445 -22.88 4.16 18.13
CA TRP A 445 -23.81 4.85 19.04
C TRP A 445 -25.20 4.19 19.09
N CYS A 446 -25.52 3.27 18.17
CA CYS A 446 -26.81 2.57 18.15
C CYS A 446 -26.71 1.27 18.96
N THR A 447 -27.53 1.11 20.01
CA THR A 447 -27.49 -0.07 20.92
C THR A 447 -27.81 -1.40 20.24
N GLU A 448 -28.56 -1.35 19.15
CA GLU A 448 -28.94 -2.52 18.36
C GLU A 448 -27.86 -2.92 17.33
N ASP A 449 -26.90 -2.03 17.04
CA ASP A 449 -25.80 -2.33 16.14
C ASP A 449 -24.79 -3.25 16.83
N TRP A 450 -24.30 -4.25 16.10
CA TRP A 450 -23.30 -5.19 16.61
C TRP A 450 -21.95 -4.53 16.92
N VAL A 451 -21.70 -3.31 16.44
CA VAL A 451 -20.49 -2.55 16.80
C VAL A 451 -20.74 -1.53 17.92
N HIS A 452 -21.89 -1.60 18.61
CA HIS A 452 -22.19 -0.69 19.71
C HIS A 452 -21.13 -0.76 20.80
N LEU A 453 -20.48 0.37 21.06
CA LEU A 453 -19.50 0.52 22.12
C LEU A 453 -20.07 1.48 23.15
N PRO A 454 -20.40 1.06 24.38
CA PRO A 454 -21.23 1.85 25.30
C PRO A 454 -20.55 3.10 25.84
N ASP A 455 -19.23 3.07 26.03
CA ASP A 455 -18.47 4.19 26.59
C ASP A 455 -18.18 5.28 25.54
N GLU A 456 -18.49 6.54 25.89
CA GLU A 456 -18.30 7.67 24.95
C GLU A 456 -16.83 8.01 24.73
N LEU A 457 -15.98 7.94 25.74
CA LEU A 457 -14.55 8.24 25.59
C LEU A 457 -13.87 7.19 24.70
N GLU A 458 -14.27 5.93 24.83
CA GLU A 458 -13.83 4.86 23.93
C GLU A 458 -14.32 5.06 22.50
N ARG A 459 -15.58 5.48 22.28
CA ARG A 459 -16.05 5.85 20.93
C ARG A 459 -15.23 7.01 20.34
N GLN A 460 -14.89 8.00 21.15
CA GLN A 460 -14.03 9.09 20.72
C GLN A 460 -12.61 8.59 20.36
N GLU A 461 -12.02 7.69 21.13
CA GLU A 461 -10.67 7.17 20.85
C GLU A 461 -10.63 6.18 19.68
N TYR A 462 -11.58 5.25 19.61
CA TYR A 462 -11.52 4.10 18.71
C TYR A 462 -12.28 4.30 17.41
N VAL A 463 -12.99 5.41 17.24
CA VAL A 463 -13.68 5.79 15.99
C VAL A 463 -13.28 7.19 15.54
N MET A 464 -13.39 8.19 16.43
CA MET A 464 -13.24 9.59 16.05
C MET A 464 -11.79 10.10 16.05
N ASN A 465 -10.90 9.50 16.83
CA ASN A 465 -9.52 9.96 16.90
C ASN A 465 -8.74 9.54 15.65
N GLU A 466 -8.19 10.50 14.93
CA GLU A 466 -7.36 10.27 13.73
C GLU A 466 -5.87 10.09 14.06
N GLN A 467 -5.48 10.27 15.33
CA GLN A 467 -4.09 10.29 15.78
C GLN A 467 -3.77 9.10 16.69
N GLY A 468 -2.93 8.21 16.20
CA GLY A 468 -2.54 6.96 16.86
C GLY A 468 -1.12 6.98 17.44
N ILE A 469 -0.86 5.95 18.24
CA ILE A 469 0.48 5.54 18.68
C ILE A 469 0.58 4.03 18.46
N ILE A 470 1.63 3.61 17.78
CA ILE A 470 2.01 2.21 17.63
C ILE A 470 3.24 1.97 18.50
N TYR A 471 3.27 0.88 19.27
CA TYR A 471 4.42 0.54 20.09
C TYR A 471 5.35 -0.42 19.32
N ARG A 472 6.65 -0.31 19.58
CA ARG A 472 7.69 -1.13 18.91
C ARG A 472 8.94 -1.26 19.78
N GLY A 473 9.92 -2.02 19.31
CA GLY A 473 11.22 -2.18 19.95
C GLY A 473 11.42 -3.59 20.46
N ALA A 474 11.63 -3.76 21.76
CA ALA A 474 11.70 -5.06 22.42
C ALA A 474 11.07 -4.97 23.81
N ASN A 475 10.83 -6.10 24.48
CA ASN A 475 10.16 -6.17 25.78
C ASN A 475 10.74 -5.18 26.84
N GLY A 476 12.07 -5.06 26.92
CA GLY A 476 12.77 -4.11 27.81
C GLY A 476 12.95 -2.68 27.25
N TYR A 477 12.62 -2.48 25.97
CA TYR A 477 12.91 -1.28 25.18
C TYR A 477 11.70 -0.84 24.35
N ILE A 478 10.58 -0.59 25.03
CA ILE A 478 9.34 -0.17 24.36
C ILE A 478 9.45 1.31 23.94
N THR A 479 9.28 1.56 22.65
CA THR A 479 9.25 2.90 22.06
C THR A 479 7.91 3.15 21.38
N SER A 480 7.52 4.43 21.29
CA SER A 480 6.29 4.85 20.63
C SER A 480 6.58 5.42 19.24
N LEU A 481 5.70 5.10 18.30
CA LEU A 481 5.64 5.61 16.94
C LEU A 481 4.32 6.36 16.77
N ALA A 482 4.37 7.67 16.57
CA ALA A 482 3.17 8.41 16.20
C ALA A 482 2.70 7.98 14.81
N TRP A 483 1.40 7.74 14.65
CA TRP A 483 0.80 7.31 13.38
C TRP A 483 -0.43 8.13 13.06
N ASP A 484 -0.49 8.70 11.86
CA ASP A 484 -1.62 9.47 11.37
C ASP A 484 -2.58 8.55 10.58
N PHE A 485 -3.71 8.19 11.20
CA PHE A 485 -4.73 7.37 10.53
C PHE A 485 -5.44 8.19 9.45
N GLY A 486 -5.85 9.43 9.78
CA GLY A 486 -6.44 10.38 8.85
C GLY A 486 -7.72 9.87 8.14
N GLN A 487 -8.53 9.06 8.83
CA GLN A 487 -9.72 8.43 8.26
C GLN A 487 -10.81 9.40 7.78
N PHE A 488 -10.75 10.68 8.16
CA PHE A 488 -11.73 11.71 7.78
C PHE A 488 -11.19 12.70 6.75
N GLU A 489 -10.03 12.43 6.14
CA GLU A 489 -9.67 13.10 4.89
C GLU A 489 -10.73 12.79 3.80
N ASP A 490 -11.05 13.78 2.98
CA ASP A 490 -12.25 13.80 2.13
C ASP A 490 -12.33 12.67 1.11
N ASP A 491 -11.18 12.21 0.61
CA ASP A 491 -11.05 11.13 -0.35
C ASP A 491 -10.98 9.73 0.27
N ILE A 492 -10.67 9.62 1.57
CA ILE A 492 -10.38 8.33 2.22
C ILE A 492 -11.63 7.45 2.31
N ILE A 493 -12.81 8.02 2.54
CA ILE A 493 -14.05 7.24 2.59
C ILE A 493 -14.33 6.52 1.27
N ASP A 494 -14.14 7.19 0.14
CA ASP A 494 -14.36 6.59 -1.18
C ASP A 494 -13.31 5.50 -1.47
N ILE A 495 -12.07 5.70 -1.01
CA ILE A 495 -11.01 4.69 -1.11
C ILE A 495 -11.39 3.46 -0.27
N CYS A 496 -11.88 3.64 0.96
CA CYS A 496 -12.30 2.54 1.83
C CYS A 496 -13.48 1.75 1.25
N LEU A 497 -14.45 2.41 0.63
CA LEU A 497 -15.53 1.73 -0.10
C LEU A 497 -15.00 0.96 -1.31
N THR A 498 -14.03 1.55 -2.03
CA THR A 498 -13.37 0.87 -3.17
C THR A 498 -12.64 -0.40 -2.73
N VAL A 499 -12.01 -0.41 -1.54
CA VAL A 499 -11.39 -1.62 -0.96
C VAL A 499 -12.40 -2.76 -0.85
N LEU A 500 -13.64 -2.47 -0.42
CA LEU A 500 -14.72 -3.46 -0.37
C LEU A 500 -15.16 -3.87 -1.79
N ASP A 501 -15.24 -2.94 -2.74
CA ASP A 501 -15.76 -3.24 -4.08
C ASP A 501 -14.81 -4.08 -4.94
N VAL A 502 -13.50 -3.94 -4.74
CA VAL A 502 -12.49 -4.70 -5.51
C VAL A 502 -12.05 -6.00 -4.84
N ASN A 503 -12.66 -6.35 -3.71
CA ASN A 503 -12.30 -7.57 -2.99
C ASN A 503 -12.70 -8.85 -3.77
N PRO A 504 -11.94 -9.96 -3.64
CA PRO A 504 -12.20 -11.18 -4.41
C PRO A 504 -13.63 -11.73 -4.29
N LYS A 505 -14.28 -11.62 -3.12
CA LYS A 505 -15.65 -12.06 -2.90
C LYS A 505 -16.65 -11.19 -3.65
N CYS A 506 -16.49 -9.87 -3.62
CA CYS A 506 -17.30 -8.94 -4.40
C CYS A 506 -17.14 -9.17 -5.91
N LEU A 507 -15.90 -9.28 -6.38
CA LEU A 507 -15.62 -9.58 -7.78
C LEU A 507 -16.30 -10.90 -8.19
N LYS A 508 -16.32 -11.91 -7.32
CA LYS A 508 -16.92 -13.22 -7.60
C LYS A 508 -18.46 -13.17 -7.61
N ASN A 509 -19.08 -12.47 -6.66
CA ASN A 509 -20.53 -12.32 -6.54
C ASN A 509 -20.87 -11.03 -5.80
N ALA A 510 -21.08 -9.94 -6.54
CA ALA A 510 -21.31 -8.62 -5.96
C ALA A 510 -22.58 -8.57 -5.08
N GLY A 511 -23.69 -9.17 -5.51
CA GLY A 511 -24.94 -9.15 -4.73
C GLY A 511 -24.81 -9.84 -3.36
N GLU A 512 -24.13 -10.98 -3.31
CA GLU A 512 -23.87 -11.71 -2.05
C GLU A 512 -22.91 -10.94 -1.13
N ASP A 513 -21.84 -10.37 -1.69
CA ASP A 513 -20.90 -9.53 -0.94
C ASP A 513 -21.57 -8.30 -0.35
N PHE A 514 -22.32 -7.52 -1.15
CA PHE A 514 -23.06 -6.35 -0.69
C PHE A 514 -24.09 -6.70 0.39
N SER A 515 -24.78 -7.85 0.26
CA SER A 515 -25.67 -8.33 1.32
C SER A 515 -24.91 -8.70 2.60
N ALA A 516 -23.72 -9.28 2.49
CA ALA A 516 -22.91 -9.68 3.64
C ALA A 516 -22.23 -8.51 4.37
N ARG A 517 -22.13 -7.33 3.74
CA ARG A 517 -21.61 -6.09 4.35
C ARG A 517 -22.47 -5.56 5.51
N CYS A 518 -23.60 -6.16 5.82
CA CYS A 518 -24.31 -5.91 7.08
C CYS A 518 -23.56 -6.45 8.31
N ASN A 519 -22.65 -7.40 8.12
CA ASN A 519 -22.01 -8.11 9.21
C ASN A 519 -20.57 -7.58 9.46
N PRO A 520 -20.26 -7.01 10.64
CA PRO A 520 -18.92 -6.49 10.94
C PRO A 520 -17.83 -7.58 10.95
N ILE A 521 -18.17 -8.84 11.28
CA ILE A 521 -17.26 -10.00 11.22
C ILE A 521 -16.82 -10.22 9.76
N TYR A 522 -17.79 -10.21 8.85
CA TYR A 522 -17.52 -10.36 7.42
C TYR A 522 -16.65 -9.23 6.89
N VAL A 523 -17.01 -7.99 7.21
CA VAL A 523 -16.28 -6.79 6.77
C VAL A 523 -14.85 -6.78 7.33
N GLY A 524 -14.67 -7.10 8.62
CA GLY A 524 -13.35 -7.22 9.25
C GLY A 524 -12.45 -8.23 8.55
N ARG A 525 -12.98 -9.43 8.23
CA ARG A 525 -12.24 -10.45 7.48
C ARG A 525 -11.91 -10.04 6.05
N VAL A 526 -12.83 -9.35 5.35
CA VAL A 526 -12.55 -8.82 4.00
C VAL A 526 -11.45 -7.77 4.03
N ILE A 527 -11.48 -6.86 5.02
CA ILE A 527 -10.47 -5.81 5.14
C ILE A 527 -9.11 -6.41 5.51
N SER A 528 -9.06 -7.33 6.47
CA SER A 528 -7.82 -8.03 6.84
C SER A 528 -7.14 -8.65 5.61
N ALA A 529 -7.92 -9.37 4.79
CA ALA A 529 -7.44 -9.97 3.55
C ALA A 529 -6.97 -8.92 2.52
N MET A 530 -7.70 -7.82 2.39
CA MET A 530 -7.41 -6.78 1.40
C MET A 530 -6.27 -5.85 1.79
N VAL A 531 -5.79 -5.85 3.03
CA VAL A 531 -4.71 -4.95 3.46
C VAL A 531 -3.35 -5.43 2.94
N ASN A 532 -3.06 -6.73 3.01
CA ASN A 532 -1.84 -7.28 2.44
C ASN A 532 -2.07 -7.79 1.01
N SER A 533 -1.00 -7.84 0.20
CA SER A 533 -1.10 -8.19 -1.21
C SER A 533 -0.56 -9.57 -1.59
N GLN A 534 -0.23 -10.43 -0.63
CA GLN A 534 0.44 -11.71 -0.94
C GLN A 534 -0.56 -12.74 -1.47
N ASP A 535 -1.78 -12.76 -0.92
CA ASP A 535 -2.82 -13.73 -1.28
C ASP A 535 -3.88 -13.10 -2.19
N ASP A 536 -4.34 -11.91 -1.83
CA ASP A 536 -5.29 -11.11 -2.58
C ASP A 536 -4.60 -9.89 -3.17
N LYS A 537 -5.12 -9.27 -4.23
CA LYS A 537 -4.54 -8.03 -4.82
C LYS A 537 -4.74 -6.81 -3.92
N GLY A 538 -4.32 -6.92 -2.65
CA GLY A 538 -4.57 -5.96 -1.60
C GLY A 538 -3.70 -4.69 -1.66
N ILE A 539 -3.80 -3.89 -0.60
CA ILE A 539 -3.34 -2.51 -0.57
C ILE A 539 -1.82 -2.42 -0.53
N VAL A 540 -1.16 -3.23 0.31
CA VAL A 540 0.26 -3.10 0.63
C VAL A 540 1.03 -4.40 0.38
N MET A 541 2.19 -4.28 -0.26
CA MET A 541 3.09 -5.42 -0.49
C MET A 541 4.08 -5.57 0.67
N GLY A 542 4.06 -6.74 1.32
CA GLY A 542 4.96 -7.06 2.42
C GLY A 542 6.42 -7.27 1.99
N ARG A 543 7.36 -6.77 2.81
CA ARG A 543 8.79 -7.07 2.64
C ARG A 543 9.55 -6.91 3.96
N TRP A 544 10.17 -8.00 4.42
CA TRP A 544 10.84 -8.10 5.73
C TRP A 544 12.38 -8.10 5.67
N GLY A 545 12.98 -8.11 4.47
CA GLY A 545 14.43 -8.09 4.29
C GLY A 545 14.90 -7.67 2.89
N GLY A 546 16.20 -7.46 2.75
CA GLY A 546 16.87 -6.99 1.53
C GLY A 546 16.69 -5.48 1.26
N ASN A 547 16.97 -5.03 0.04
CA ASN A 547 16.81 -3.63 -0.32
C ASN A 547 15.35 -3.27 -0.66
N PHE A 548 14.88 -2.08 -0.27
CA PHE A 548 13.53 -1.60 -0.58
C PHE A 548 13.42 -0.90 -1.95
N ILE A 549 14.20 -1.35 -2.95
CA ILE A 549 14.22 -0.73 -4.29
C ILE A 549 12.83 -0.83 -4.94
N GLY A 550 12.39 0.27 -5.56
CA GLY A 550 11.10 0.35 -6.26
C GLY A 550 9.91 0.64 -5.36
N GLY A 551 10.13 0.95 -4.07
CA GLY A 551 9.10 1.30 -3.11
C GLY A 551 9.62 2.24 -2.01
N VAL A 552 8.82 2.39 -0.96
CA VAL A 552 9.14 3.10 0.28
C VAL A 552 9.51 2.07 1.35
N ALA A 553 10.56 2.35 2.14
CA ALA A 553 10.94 1.50 3.26
C ALA A 553 9.82 1.52 4.33
N PRO A 554 9.44 0.37 4.93
CA PRO A 554 8.32 0.29 5.87
C PRO A 554 8.41 1.26 7.07
N LEU A 555 9.62 1.54 7.54
CA LEU A 555 9.87 2.48 8.65
C LEU A 555 9.56 3.95 8.29
N HIS A 556 9.68 4.33 7.02
CA HIS A 556 9.49 5.71 6.58
C HIS A 556 8.01 6.14 6.55
N TRP A 557 7.06 5.21 6.68
CA TRP A 557 5.65 5.55 6.75
C TRP A 557 5.30 6.19 8.10
N ASN A 558 4.59 7.33 8.03
CA ASN A 558 4.11 8.05 9.21
C ASN A 558 2.58 8.02 9.35
N GLY A 559 1.87 7.37 8.42
CA GLY A 559 0.42 7.37 8.36
C GLY A 559 -0.14 6.58 7.18
N SER A 560 -1.46 6.39 7.19
CA SER A 560 -2.17 5.51 6.25
C SER A 560 -2.66 6.21 4.99
N THR A 561 -2.93 7.52 5.06
CA THR A 561 -3.57 8.28 3.98
C THR A 561 -2.74 8.29 2.70
N ASP A 562 -1.44 8.51 2.79
CA ASP A 562 -0.51 8.47 1.66
C ASP A 562 -0.44 7.06 1.00
N ILE A 563 -0.59 6.00 1.79
CA ILE A 563 -0.61 4.61 1.29
C ILE A 563 -1.89 4.37 0.50
N LEU A 564 -3.06 4.67 1.09
CA LEU A 564 -4.37 4.50 0.46
C LEU A 564 -4.50 5.30 -0.84
N ARG A 565 -4.04 6.56 -0.85
CA ARG A 565 -4.01 7.42 -2.05
C ARG A 565 -3.10 6.86 -3.13
N LYS A 566 -1.91 6.35 -2.78
CA LYS A 566 -1.00 5.71 -3.73
C LYS A 566 -1.62 4.45 -4.35
N TRP A 567 -2.31 3.64 -3.55
CA TRP A 567 -2.96 2.42 -4.02
C TRP A 567 -4.01 2.71 -5.10
N ILE A 568 -4.93 3.66 -4.87
CA ILE A 568 -5.89 4.09 -5.90
C ILE A 568 -5.20 4.73 -7.10
N LYS A 569 -4.19 5.59 -6.87
CA LYS A 569 -3.43 6.21 -7.97
C LYS A 569 -2.76 5.18 -8.88
N TYR A 570 -2.36 4.03 -8.33
CA TYR A 570 -1.79 2.92 -9.08
C TYR A 570 -2.85 1.99 -9.66
N GLY A 571 -4.12 2.36 -9.68
CA GLY A 571 -5.21 1.52 -10.20
C GLY A 571 -5.40 0.25 -9.38
N CYS A 572 -5.39 0.40 -8.05
CA CYS A 572 -5.51 -0.68 -7.08
C CYS A 572 -4.37 -1.72 -7.13
N HIS A 573 -3.19 -1.32 -7.62
CA HIS A 573 -1.99 -2.16 -7.54
C HIS A 573 -1.29 -1.98 -6.17
N PRO A 574 -0.71 -3.04 -5.61
CA PRO A 574 -0.10 -2.99 -4.28
C PRO A 574 0.99 -1.92 -4.12
N VAL A 575 0.93 -1.18 -3.02
CA VAL A 575 1.92 -0.18 -2.62
C VAL A 575 3.11 -0.87 -1.97
N LYS A 576 4.30 -0.60 -2.48
CA LYS A 576 5.56 -1.15 -1.98
C LYS A 576 6.20 -0.17 -0.99
N PHE A 577 6.60 -0.54 0.24
CA PHE A 577 6.42 -1.81 0.94
C PHE A 577 5.83 -1.58 2.35
N GLY A 578 5.36 -2.64 2.99
CA GLY A 578 4.89 -2.62 4.38
C GLY A 578 5.40 -3.81 5.22
N GLN A 579 5.23 -3.70 6.53
CA GLN A 579 5.47 -4.71 7.57
C GLN A 579 4.29 -4.66 8.56
N CYS A 580 4.25 -5.52 9.59
CA CYS A 580 3.07 -5.72 10.46
C CYS A 580 2.42 -4.41 10.96
N TRP A 581 3.19 -3.45 11.47
CA TRP A 581 2.65 -2.17 11.94
C TRP A 581 2.05 -1.29 10.84
N VAL A 582 2.58 -1.37 9.61
CA VAL A 582 2.03 -0.64 8.46
C VAL A 582 0.69 -1.25 8.06
N PHE A 583 0.60 -2.58 8.05
CA PHE A 583 -0.66 -3.27 7.78
C PHE A 583 -1.70 -2.94 8.85
N ALA A 584 -1.35 -3.05 10.13
CA ALA A 584 -2.24 -2.71 11.24
C ALA A 584 -2.67 -1.23 11.20
N GLY A 585 -1.77 -0.31 10.87
CA GLY A 585 -2.06 1.11 10.71
C GLY A 585 -3.10 1.38 9.61
N VAL A 586 -2.91 0.78 8.44
CA VAL A 586 -3.85 0.87 7.30
C VAL A 586 -5.18 0.21 7.65
N MET A 587 -5.17 -0.99 8.22
CA MET A 587 -6.38 -1.70 8.62
C MET A 587 -7.21 -0.90 9.61
N CYS A 588 -6.58 -0.39 10.68
CA CYS A 588 -7.24 0.44 11.69
C CYS A 588 -7.90 1.68 11.05
N THR A 589 -7.24 2.30 10.06
CA THR A 589 -7.79 3.44 9.32
C THR A 589 -9.07 3.07 8.59
N VAL A 590 -9.06 1.97 7.83
CA VAL A 590 -10.22 1.50 7.06
C VAL A 590 -11.37 1.11 8.00
N MET A 591 -11.08 0.37 9.07
CA MET A 591 -12.07 -0.05 10.07
C MET A 591 -12.75 1.15 10.74
N ARG A 592 -11.96 2.14 11.20
CA ARG A 592 -12.47 3.39 11.79
C ARG A 592 -13.29 4.21 10.81
N CYS A 593 -12.82 4.32 9.56
CA CYS A 593 -13.52 5.04 8.50
C CYS A 593 -14.92 4.46 8.24
N LEU A 594 -15.05 3.13 8.25
CA LEU A 594 -16.31 2.43 8.05
C LEU A 594 -17.21 2.41 9.29
N GLY A 595 -16.69 2.88 10.44
CA GLY A 595 -17.43 2.99 11.70
C GLY A 595 -17.31 1.78 12.63
N ILE A 596 -16.36 0.87 12.43
CA ILE A 596 -16.07 -0.21 13.38
C ILE A 596 -15.03 0.31 14.38
N PRO A 597 -15.32 0.34 15.70
CA PRO A 597 -14.34 0.78 16.69
C PRO A 597 -13.12 -0.14 16.65
N CYS A 598 -11.94 0.45 16.49
CA CYS A 598 -10.73 -0.31 16.22
C CYS A 598 -9.49 0.32 16.88
N ARG A 599 -8.59 -0.52 17.40
CA ARG A 599 -7.31 -0.10 18.00
C ARG A 599 -6.16 -0.98 17.55
N VAL A 600 -4.96 -0.39 17.46
CA VAL A 600 -3.73 -1.13 17.12
C VAL A 600 -3.14 -1.73 18.39
N ILE A 601 -2.72 -3.00 18.30
CA ILE A 601 -2.13 -3.77 19.39
C ILE A 601 -0.71 -4.17 19.03
N THR A 602 0.20 -4.11 20.00
CA THR A 602 1.56 -4.62 19.87
C THR A 602 1.79 -5.72 20.90
N ASN A 603 2.11 -6.92 20.45
CA ASN A 603 2.55 -8.03 21.28
C ASN A 603 4.09 -8.10 21.26
N PHE A 604 4.77 -8.07 22.42
CA PHE A 604 6.23 -8.24 22.47
C PHE A 604 6.58 -9.69 22.74
N GLN A 605 7.70 -10.17 22.19
CA GLN A 605 8.05 -11.59 22.20
C GLN A 605 6.93 -12.45 21.59
N SER A 606 6.51 -12.10 20.38
CA SER A 606 5.39 -12.78 19.72
C SER A 606 5.88 -14.07 19.06
N ALA A 607 5.27 -15.20 19.40
CA ALA A 607 5.57 -16.48 18.79
C ALA A 607 4.87 -16.61 17.43
N HIS A 608 5.41 -15.92 16.43
CA HIS A 608 4.87 -15.85 15.08
C HIS A 608 5.37 -17.05 14.23
N ASP A 609 4.68 -17.37 13.13
CA ASP A 609 5.02 -18.49 12.23
C ASP A 609 4.99 -19.91 12.84
N THR A 610 4.28 -20.12 13.96
CA THR A 610 4.23 -21.41 14.67
C THR A 610 3.22 -22.43 14.10
N ASP A 611 2.39 -22.05 13.12
CA ASP A 611 1.29 -22.90 12.60
C ASP A 611 0.36 -23.46 13.71
N GLY A 612 0.17 -22.66 14.77
CA GLY A 612 -0.62 -23.01 15.96
C GLY A 612 0.09 -23.94 16.95
N ASN A 613 1.40 -24.16 16.78
CA ASN A 613 2.23 -24.94 17.70
C ASN A 613 2.55 -24.14 18.97
N LEU A 614 2.36 -24.76 20.12
CA LEU A 614 2.63 -24.16 21.44
C LEU A 614 4.08 -24.29 21.88
N ILE A 615 4.98 -24.79 21.04
CA ILE A 615 6.41 -24.88 21.32
C ILE A 615 7.19 -24.22 20.20
N VAL A 616 8.03 -23.23 20.54
CA VAL A 616 8.98 -22.58 19.63
C VAL A 616 10.40 -23.03 19.96
N ASP A 617 11.06 -23.66 19.00
CA ASP A 617 12.45 -24.10 19.16
C ASP A 617 13.45 -23.00 18.74
N GLU A 618 14.32 -22.57 19.64
CA GLU A 618 15.49 -21.75 19.34
C GLU A 618 16.77 -22.59 19.31
N TYR A 619 17.66 -22.35 18.35
CA TYR A 619 18.90 -23.12 18.18
C TYR A 619 20.12 -22.21 18.28
N PHE A 620 21.11 -22.60 19.07
CA PHE A 620 22.40 -21.92 19.26
C PHE A 620 23.55 -22.86 18.96
N SER A 621 24.62 -22.38 18.32
CA SER A 621 25.86 -23.14 18.21
C SER A 621 26.66 -23.11 19.52
N ASP A 622 27.63 -24.00 19.65
CA ASP A 622 28.71 -23.98 20.65
C ASP A 622 29.48 -22.64 20.73
N TYR A 623 29.54 -21.87 19.65
CA TYR A 623 30.12 -20.51 19.62
C TYR A 623 29.12 -19.37 19.92
N GLY A 624 27.88 -19.67 20.33
CA GLY A 624 26.85 -18.68 20.67
C GLY A 624 26.16 -18.00 19.49
N VAL A 625 26.49 -18.38 18.25
CA VAL A 625 25.83 -17.92 17.02
C VAL A 625 24.51 -18.65 16.85
N ARG A 626 23.44 -17.97 16.43
CA ARG A 626 22.19 -18.62 16.00
C ARG A 626 22.39 -19.23 14.60
N PRO A 627 22.55 -20.56 14.43
CA PRO A 627 23.14 -21.13 13.23
C PRO A 627 22.11 -21.52 12.14
N LYS A 628 20.80 -21.51 12.44
CA LYS A 628 19.75 -22.01 11.54
C LYS A 628 18.54 -21.07 11.52
N MET A 629 18.00 -20.78 10.33
CA MET A 629 16.64 -20.28 10.20
C MET A 629 15.68 -21.42 10.57
N SER A 630 15.13 -21.41 11.78
CA SER A 630 13.87 -22.10 12.05
C SER A 630 12.76 -21.36 11.27
N LYS A 631 11.73 -22.10 10.82
CA LYS A 631 10.53 -21.46 10.26
C LYS A 631 9.80 -20.64 11.33
N ASP A 632 9.80 -21.16 12.55
CA ASP A 632 9.13 -20.60 13.71
C ASP A 632 10.14 -19.74 14.48
N SER A 633 9.78 -18.52 14.86
CA SER A 633 10.68 -17.66 15.63
C SER A 633 9.91 -16.72 16.55
N VAL A 634 10.52 -16.39 17.69
CA VAL A 634 9.99 -15.35 18.56
C VAL A 634 10.39 -13.99 18.01
N TRP A 635 9.40 -13.23 17.55
CA TRP A 635 9.59 -11.87 17.06
C TRP A 635 9.72 -10.93 18.25
N ASN A 636 10.60 -9.93 18.16
CA ASN A 636 10.76 -8.90 19.19
C ASN A 636 9.41 -8.24 19.51
N TYR A 637 8.62 -7.99 18.46
CA TYR A 637 7.24 -7.59 18.55
C TYR A 637 6.48 -7.93 17.26
N HIS A 638 5.18 -8.11 17.39
CA HIS A 638 4.22 -8.22 16.30
C HIS A 638 3.07 -7.24 16.52
N VAL A 639 2.42 -6.81 15.44
CA VAL A 639 1.40 -5.75 15.48
C VAL A 639 0.18 -6.17 14.65
N TRP A 640 -0.99 -6.18 15.30
CA TRP A 640 -2.30 -6.43 14.69
C TRP A 640 -3.30 -5.36 15.12
N VAL A 641 -4.59 -5.54 14.80
CA VAL A 641 -5.66 -4.68 15.32
C VAL A 641 -6.69 -5.47 16.12
N GLU A 642 -7.34 -4.81 17.07
CA GLU A 642 -8.57 -5.30 17.68
C GLU A 642 -9.76 -4.50 17.12
N GLY A 643 -10.80 -5.19 16.66
CA GLY A 643 -12.09 -4.61 16.28
C GLY A 643 -13.16 -4.94 17.32
N TRP A 644 -13.96 -3.95 17.75
CA TRP A 644 -15.05 -4.18 18.69
C TRP A 644 -16.32 -4.59 17.96
N MET A 645 -16.85 -5.79 18.25
CA MET A 645 -18.13 -6.26 17.73
C MET A 645 -18.73 -7.42 18.53
N ARG A 646 -20.02 -7.69 18.31
CA ARG A 646 -20.68 -8.91 18.78
C ARG A 646 -20.29 -10.15 17.96
N ARG A 647 -20.37 -11.34 18.58
CA ARG A 647 -20.07 -12.66 18.00
C ARG A 647 -21.25 -13.64 18.16
N PRO A 648 -22.43 -13.33 17.58
CA PRO A 648 -23.59 -14.23 17.65
C PRO A 648 -23.37 -15.56 16.91
N ASP A 649 -22.34 -15.64 16.06
CA ASP A 649 -21.90 -16.87 15.40
C ASP A 649 -21.21 -17.86 16.33
N LEU A 650 -20.71 -17.41 17.49
CA LEU A 650 -19.98 -18.24 18.45
C LEU A 650 -20.75 -18.56 19.73
N SER A 651 -21.62 -17.66 20.18
CA SER A 651 -22.40 -17.85 21.41
C SER A 651 -23.71 -17.08 21.38
N ALA A 652 -24.79 -17.74 21.82
CA ALA A 652 -26.09 -17.10 22.01
C ALA A 652 -26.13 -16.19 23.25
N GLU A 653 -25.22 -16.38 24.21
CA GLU A 653 -25.17 -15.65 25.49
C GLU A 653 -24.22 -14.44 25.44
N SER A 654 -23.82 -13.98 24.24
CA SER A 654 -22.89 -12.84 24.06
C SER A 654 -21.53 -13.05 24.75
N LEU A 655 -21.14 -14.31 25.00
CA LEU A 655 -19.95 -14.64 25.78
C LEU A 655 -18.67 -14.06 25.16
N TYR A 656 -18.58 -14.07 23.82
CA TYR A 656 -17.41 -13.68 23.03
C TYR A 656 -17.55 -12.30 22.36
N ASP A 657 -18.57 -11.53 22.75
CA ASP A 657 -18.73 -10.15 22.31
C ASP A 657 -17.58 -9.29 22.86
N GLY A 658 -17.18 -8.27 22.10
CA GLY A 658 -16.16 -7.31 22.49
C GLY A 658 -15.00 -7.28 21.50
N TRP A 659 -13.77 -7.20 22.01
CA TRP A 659 -12.56 -7.11 21.19
C TRP A 659 -12.24 -8.41 20.45
N GLN A 660 -12.08 -8.29 19.13
CA GLN A 660 -11.71 -9.37 18.22
C GLN A 660 -10.35 -9.07 17.59
N VAL A 661 -9.40 -9.99 17.70
CA VAL A 661 -8.10 -9.93 17.02
C VAL A 661 -8.31 -10.10 15.53
N LEU A 662 -7.81 -9.13 14.76
CA LEU A 662 -7.75 -9.16 13.30
C LEU A 662 -6.31 -8.82 12.89
N ASP A 663 -5.60 -9.81 12.34
CA ASP A 663 -4.23 -9.63 11.88
C ASP A 663 -4.18 -9.55 10.35
N PRO A 664 -3.87 -8.37 9.78
CA PRO A 664 -3.73 -8.20 8.34
C PRO A 664 -2.37 -8.69 7.78
N THR A 665 -1.47 -9.19 8.62
CA THR A 665 -0.14 -9.66 8.19
C THR A 665 -0.26 -10.97 7.41
N PRO A 666 0.38 -11.11 6.23
CA PRO A 666 0.24 -12.29 5.38
C PRO A 666 0.85 -13.53 6.04
N GLN A 667 0.00 -14.29 6.71
CA GLN A 667 0.27 -15.64 7.20
C GLN A 667 -1.02 -16.48 7.15
N GLU A 668 -2.12 -16.03 7.78
CA GLU A 668 -3.50 -16.57 7.68
C GLU A 668 -4.53 -15.49 8.12
N LEU A 669 -5.79 -15.57 7.67
CA LEU A 669 -6.83 -14.54 7.91
C LEU A 669 -7.48 -14.63 9.30
N SER A 670 -6.90 -14.02 10.34
CA SER A 670 -7.42 -14.13 11.71
C SER A 670 -8.66 -13.26 12.02
N ASP A 671 -9.60 -13.83 12.78
CA ASP A 671 -10.75 -13.17 13.44
C ASP A 671 -11.11 -13.92 14.74
N ALA A 672 -10.43 -13.55 15.82
CA ALA A 672 -10.38 -14.33 17.05
C ALA A 672 -10.85 -13.50 18.27
N PRO A 673 -11.87 -13.92 19.03
CA PRO A 673 -12.26 -13.21 20.24
C PRO A 673 -11.12 -13.21 21.27
N VAL A 674 -10.73 -12.04 21.77
CA VAL A 674 -9.67 -11.90 22.78
C VAL A 674 -9.99 -12.72 24.03
N LYS A 675 -11.27 -12.79 24.40
CA LYS A 675 -11.72 -13.62 25.52
C LYS A 675 -11.56 -15.13 25.28
N ALA A 676 -11.74 -15.60 24.05
CA ALA A 676 -11.50 -17.01 23.74
C ALA A 676 -10.00 -17.35 23.79
N VAL A 677 -9.13 -16.39 23.45
CA VAL A 677 -7.68 -16.50 23.67
C VAL A 677 -7.35 -16.58 25.15
N LEU A 678 -7.93 -15.69 25.98
CA LEU A 678 -7.71 -15.68 27.43
C LEU A 678 -8.05 -17.01 28.10
N GLU A 679 -9.15 -17.65 27.68
CA GLU A 679 -9.66 -18.89 28.29
C GLU A 679 -9.18 -20.16 27.58
N GLY A 680 -8.34 -20.05 26.54
CA GLY A 680 -7.82 -21.21 25.80
C GLY A 680 -8.86 -21.98 25.00
N HIS A 681 -9.96 -21.33 24.59
CA HIS A 681 -11.05 -21.94 23.83
C HIS A 681 -10.73 -22.01 22.33
N THR A 682 -9.68 -22.75 21.97
CA THR A 682 -9.07 -22.70 20.63
C THR A 682 -9.79 -23.51 19.54
N ASP A 683 -10.81 -24.28 19.90
CA ASP A 683 -11.67 -25.03 18.97
C ASP A 683 -12.68 -24.16 18.20
N LEU A 684 -12.83 -22.89 18.60
CA LEU A 684 -13.78 -21.96 18.01
C LEU A 684 -13.23 -21.29 16.74
N LYS A 685 -14.15 -20.71 15.95
CA LYS A 685 -13.79 -19.89 14.79
C LYS A 685 -13.42 -18.46 15.24
N TYR A 686 -12.45 -17.79 14.64
CA TYR A 686 -11.54 -18.21 13.59
C TYR A 686 -10.09 -18.10 14.08
N ASP A 687 -9.23 -19.02 13.64
CA ASP A 687 -7.77 -18.93 13.76
C ASP A 687 -7.25 -18.75 15.22
N LEU A 688 -8.07 -19.11 16.20
CA LEU A 688 -7.73 -19.04 17.62
C LEU A 688 -6.48 -19.86 17.99
N PRO A 689 -6.24 -21.06 17.44
CA PRO A 689 -5.01 -21.80 17.75
C PRO A 689 -3.74 -21.01 17.45
N PHE A 690 -3.76 -20.23 16.37
CA PHE A 690 -2.64 -19.40 15.95
C PHE A 690 -2.46 -18.21 16.89
N VAL A 691 -3.51 -17.41 17.09
CA VAL A 691 -3.44 -16.23 17.98
C VAL A 691 -3.09 -16.62 19.41
N PHE A 692 -3.60 -17.75 19.90
CA PHE A 692 -3.25 -18.28 21.21
C PHE A 692 -1.77 -18.66 21.30
N ALA A 693 -1.23 -19.34 20.28
CA ALA A 693 0.19 -19.67 20.23
C ALA A 693 1.08 -18.41 20.23
N GLU A 694 0.69 -17.35 19.52
CA GLU A 694 1.48 -16.10 19.47
C GLU A 694 1.73 -15.46 20.85
N VAL A 695 0.83 -15.69 21.81
CA VAL A 695 0.89 -15.09 23.16
C VAL A 695 1.19 -16.09 24.28
N ASN A 696 1.06 -17.40 24.06
CA ASN A 696 1.21 -18.43 25.09
C ASN A 696 2.20 -19.56 24.76
N ALA A 697 2.87 -19.55 23.60
CA ALA A 697 3.81 -20.62 23.27
C ALA A 697 5.00 -20.68 24.24
N ASP A 698 5.44 -21.89 24.58
CA ASP A 698 6.65 -22.14 25.36
C ASP A 698 7.88 -22.10 24.44
N GLU A 699 8.97 -21.48 24.91
CA GLU A 699 10.23 -21.38 24.18
C GLU A 699 11.22 -22.45 24.66
N VAL A 700 11.75 -23.25 23.74
CA VAL A 700 12.74 -24.29 24.05
C VAL A 700 14.05 -23.98 23.33
N THR A 701 15.12 -23.80 24.11
CA THR A 701 16.44 -23.48 23.59
C THR A 701 17.32 -24.73 23.49
N TRP A 702 17.88 -24.94 22.30
CA TRP A 702 18.74 -26.06 21.94
C TRP A 702 20.15 -25.59 21.60
N LEU A 703 21.15 -26.27 22.15
CA LEU A 703 22.54 -26.16 21.71
C LEU A 703 22.79 -27.18 20.60
N VAL A 704 23.39 -26.75 19.49
CA VAL A 704 23.75 -27.57 18.34
C VAL A 704 25.27 -27.65 18.25
N GLY A 705 25.81 -28.83 18.54
CA GLY A 705 27.25 -29.11 18.42
C GLY A 705 27.69 -29.21 16.96
N ALA A 706 28.99 -29.04 16.69
CA ALA A 706 29.58 -29.11 15.36
C ALA A 706 29.34 -30.44 14.61
N ASN A 707 29.08 -31.53 15.33
CA ASN A 707 28.74 -32.85 14.80
C ASN A 707 27.22 -33.01 14.48
N GLY A 708 26.41 -31.98 14.73
CA GLY A 708 24.96 -31.99 14.56
C GLY A 708 24.17 -32.52 15.77
N SER A 709 24.82 -32.89 16.88
CA SER A 709 24.11 -33.28 18.11
C SER A 709 23.37 -32.09 18.71
N MET A 710 22.14 -32.32 19.19
CA MET A 710 21.33 -31.29 19.84
C MET A 710 21.20 -31.58 21.33
N LYS A 711 21.32 -30.54 22.16
CA LYS A 711 21.16 -30.62 23.61
C LYS A 711 20.20 -29.55 24.10
N ARG A 712 19.16 -29.94 24.84
CA ARG A 712 18.22 -28.99 25.43
C ARG A 712 18.89 -28.22 26.58
N LEU A 713 18.91 -26.90 26.49
CA LEU A 713 19.50 -26.03 27.52
C LEU A 713 18.42 -25.53 28.50
N ILE A 714 17.38 -24.89 27.97
CA ILE A 714 16.38 -24.15 28.75
C ILE A 714 15.00 -24.37 28.11
N SER A 715 13.98 -24.51 28.95
CA SER A 715 12.58 -24.37 28.56
C SER A 715 12.03 -23.16 29.31
N ASN A 716 11.49 -22.18 28.60
CA ASN A 716 10.94 -20.96 29.17
C ASN A 716 9.47 -20.84 28.82
N THR A 717 8.62 -20.88 29.84
CA THR A 717 7.16 -20.83 29.70
C THR A 717 6.60 -19.43 29.94
N THR A 718 7.45 -18.41 30.11
CA THR A 718 7.07 -17.06 30.52
C THR A 718 7.65 -15.97 29.62
N ASN A 719 8.30 -16.33 28.50
CA ASN A 719 8.99 -15.38 27.63
C ASN A 719 8.09 -14.79 26.55
N VAL A 720 7.18 -15.60 26.00
CA VAL A 720 6.32 -15.23 24.87
C VAL A 720 5.13 -14.40 25.35
N GLY A 721 4.61 -13.49 24.50
CA GLY A 721 3.36 -12.79 24.77
C GLY A 721 3.45 -11.68 25.83
N GLN A 722 4.55 -10.94 25.85
CA GLN A 722 4.84 -9.96 26.90
C GLN A 722 4.34 -8.57 26.56
N ASN A 723 4.02 -7.80 27.60
CA ASN A 723 3.76 -6.36 27.49
C ASN A 723 2.79 -5.99 26.35
N ILE A 724 1.75 -6.78 26.12
CA ILE A 724 0.77 -6.52 25.05
C ILE A 724 0.19 -5.13 25.27
N SER A 725 0.39 -4.25 24.29
CA SER A 725 0.26 -2.80 24.48
C SER A 725 -0.66 -2.16 23.45
N THR A 726 -1.41 -1.17 23.90
CA THR A 726 -2.19 -0.27 23.05
C THR A 726 -2.10 1.17 23.55
N LYS A 727 -2.59 2.12 22.75
CA LYS A 727 -2.68 3.52 23.16
C LYS A 727 -3.86 3.68 24.12
N ALA A 728 -3.61 4.29 25.27
CA ALA A 728 -4.66 4.56 26.26
C ALA A 728 -5.71 5.54 25.72
N VAL A 729 -6.97 5.34 26.14
CA VAL A 729 -8.10 6.21 25.82
C VAL A 729 -7.80 7.66 26.25
N GLY A 730 -7.94 8.61 25.31
CA GLY A 730 -7.80 10.03 25.59
C GLY A 730 -6.38 10.51 25.95
N SER A 731 -5.36 9.64 25.91
CA SER A 731 -3.98 10.03 26.23
C SER A 731 -2.94 9.40 25.30
N ASP A 732 -1.73 9.96 25.31
CA ASP A 732 -0.59 9.42 24.53
C ASP A 732 0.21 8.39 25.36
N LYS A 733 -0.33 7.93 26.50
CA LYS A 733 0.30 6.93 27.36
C LYS A 733 0.07 5.51 26.83
N ARG A 734 1.00 4.63 27.18
CA ARG A 734 0.88 3.18 26.96
C ARG A 734 -0.08 2.58 27.97
N GLU A 735 -1.02 1.80 27.46
CA GLU A 735 -1.84 0.88 28.24
C GLU A 735 -1.33 -0.53 28.01
N ASN A 736 -1.06 -1.27 29.08
CA ASN A 736 -0.69 -2.68 29.02
C ASN A 736 -1.97 -3.51 29.23
N ILE A 737 -2.33 -4.30 28.22
CA ILE A 737 -3.53 -5.13 28.17
C ILE A 737 -3.19 -6.64 28.16
N THR A 738 -2.00 -7.03 28.62
CA THR A 738 -1.56 -8.45 28.64
C THR A 738 -2.55 -9.34 29.38
N SER A 739 -3.14 -8.84 30.47
CA SER A 739 -4.16 -9.56 31.26
C SER A 739 -5.44 -9.87 30.49
N ASN A 740 -5.69 -9.21 29.36
CA ASN A 740 -6.85 -9.51 28.51
C ASN A 740 -6.61 -10.74 27.64
N TYR A 741 -5.36 -11.12 27.42
CA TYR A 741 -4.96 -12.21 26.52
C TYR A 741 -4.51 -13.46 27.27
N LYS A 742 -3.95 -13.30 28.47
CA LYS A 742 -3.49 -14.43 29.28
C LYS A 742 -3.53 -14.14 30.77
N HIS A 743 -3.64 -15.20 31.55
CA HIS A 743 -3.51 -15.15 33.00
C HIS A 743 -2.05 -14.87 33.43
N PRO A 744 -1.81 -14.43 34.68
CA PRO A 744 -0.46 -14.16 35.16
C PRO A 744 0.46 -15.37 35.00
N GLU A 745 1.63 -15.15 34.41
CA GLU A 745 2.58 -16.22 34.10
C GLU A 745 3.09 -16.92 35.36
N GLY A 746 3.20 -18.25 35.30
CA GLY A 746 3.58 -19.07 36.44
C GLY A 746 2.46 -19.27 37.47
N SER A 747 1.25 -18.79 37.20
CA SER A 747 0.06 -19.14 37.98
C SER A 747 -0.50 -20.49 37.57
N GLU A 748 -1.12 -21.20 38.51
CA GLU A 748 -1.81 -22.47 38.23
C GLU A 748 -2.86 -22.31 37.12
N LYS A 749 -3.60 -21.20 37.16
CA LYS A 749 -4.64 -20.88 36.18
C LYS A 749 -4.11 -20.69 34.75
N GLU A 750 -2.94 -20.07 34.59
CA GLU A 750 -2.30 -19.92 33.28
C GLU A 750 -1.97 -21.28 32.67
N ARG A 751 -1.43 -22.22 33.46
CA ARG A 751 -1.16 -23.57 32.96
C ARG A 751 -2.41 -24.40 32.73
N GLU A 752 -3.44 -24.30 33.58
CA GLU A 752 -4.73 -24.93 33.31
C GLU A 752 -5.32 -24.52 31.96
N VAL A 753 -5.21 -23.24 31.60
CA VAL A 753 -5.69 -22.70 30.31
C VAL A 753 -4.82 -23.19 29.14
N PHE A 754 -3.50 -23.26 29.31
CA PHE A 754 -2.62 -23.84 28.31
C PHE A 754 -2.97 -25.31 28.03
N ASP A 755 -3.15 -26.11 29.08
CA ASP A 755 -3.56 -27.52 28.96
C ASP A 755 -4.96 -27.65 28.34
N GLU A 756 -5.87 -26.70 28.61
CA GLU A 756 -7.17 -26.64 27.97
C GLU A 756 -7.07 -26.38 26.46
N ALA A 757 -6.23 -25.43 26.03
CA ALA A 757 -6.00 -25.16 24.61
C ALA A 757 -5.44 -26.39 23.88
N VAL A 758 -4.54 -27.13 24.53
CA VAL A 758 -4.03 -28.42 24.04
C VAL A 758 -5.16 -29.44 23.86
N ARG A 759 -6.01 -29.61 24.89
CA ARG A 759 -7.16 -30.52 24.81
C ARG A 759 -8.13 -30.16 23.70
N ARG A 760 -8.23 -28.87 23.36
CA ARG A 760 -9.08 -28.31 22.30
C ARG A 760 -8.45 -28.30 20.91
N GLY A 761 -7.27 -28.87 20.76
CA GLY A 761 -6.67 -29.16 19.44
C GLY A 761 -5.54 -28.23 19.03
N ASN A 762 -5.01 -27.39 19.92
CA ASN A 762 -3.70 -26.77 19.65
C ASN A 762 -2.61 -27.83 19.54
N LYS A 763 -1.70 -27.64 18.59
CA LYS A 763 -0.61 -28.59 18.36
C LYS A 763 0.43 -28.43 19.46
N LEU A 764 0.80 -29.53 20.10
CA LEU A 764 2.03 -29.68 20.85
C LEU A 764 2.97 -30.53 20.00
N LYS A 765 4.12 -29.97 19.63
CA LYS A 765 5.22 -30.78 19.11
C LYS A 765 5.71 -31.69 20.23
N GLU A 766 5.76 -33.01 20.01
CA GLU A 766 6.32 -33.92 21.02
C GLU A 766 7.77 -33.50 21.33
N PRO A 767 8.12 -33.17 22.58
CA PRO A 767 9.52 -33.02 22.93
C PRO A 767 10.21 -34.38 22.77
N GLU A 768 11.33 -34.43 22.05
CA GLU A 768 12.14 -35.65 22.03
C GLU A 768 12.46 -36.07 23.47
N PRO A 769 12.39 -37.38 23.79
CA PRO A 769 12.52 -37.87 25.15
C PRO A 769 13.97 -37.75 25.62
N GLU A 770 14.33 -36.60 26.19
CA GLU A 770 15.58 -36.42 26.93
C GLU A 770 15.32 -35.98 28.38
N PRO A 771 16.17 -36.44 29.32
CA PRO A 771 16.01 -36.14 30.74
C PRO A 771 15.99 -34.63 31.00
N ALA A 772 15.27 -34.24 32.05
CA ALA A 772 15.22 -32.85 32.51
C ALA A 772 16.65 -32.30 32.68
N PRO A 773 16.90 -31.03 32.32
CA PRO A 773 18.23 -30.43 32.46
C PRO A 773 18.71 -30.57 33.91
N ALA A 774 19.96 -31.01 34.08
CA ALA A 774 20.58 -31.13 35.39
C ALA A 774 20.55 -29.78 36.14
N ARG A 775 20.47 -29.83 37.48
CA ARG A 775 20.43 -28.64 38.34
C ARG A 775 21.58 -27.69 37.98
N LYS A 776 21.26 -26.44 37.60
CA LYS A 776 22.26 -25.43 37.22
C LYS A 776 23.19 -25.14 38.42
N LYS A 777 24.49 -25.42 38.25
CA LYS A 777 25.55 -25.15 39.25
C LYS A 777 26.09 -23.71 39.17
N ILE A 778 25.89 -23.05 38.03
CA ILE A 778 26.33 -21.69 37.74
C ILE A 778 25.13 -20.89 37.22
N SER A 779 24.93 -19.70 37.77
CA SER A 779 24.03 -18.66 37.29
C SER A 779 24.77 -17.75 36.33
N VAL A 780 24.16 -17.46 35.17
CA VAL A 780 24.75 -16.62 34.12
C VAL A 780 23.72 -15.58 33.68
N LYS A 781 24.10 -14.30 33.69
CA LYS A 781 23.23 -13.19 33.25
C LYS A 781 24.06 -12.09 32.56
N ILE A 782 23.44 -11.36 31.64
CA ILE A 782 24.03 -10.17 31.02
C ILE A 782 23.32 -8.93 31.58
N GLU A 783 24.10 -8.05 32.22
CA GLU A 783 23.65 -6.80 32.82
C GLU A 783 24.04 -5.60 31.95
N GLU A 784 23.16 -4.61 31.89
CA GLU A 784 23.37 -3.35 31.17
C GLU A 784 23.84 -2.27 32.14
N HIS A 785 24.89 -1.52 31.80
CA HIS A 785 25.33 -0.38 32.63
C HIS A 785 24.37 0.82 32.50
N SER A 786 23.90 1.08 31.28
CA SER A 786 22.96 2.14 30.97
C SER A 786 22.18 1.78 29.70
N LYS A 787 21.05 2.46 29.47
CA LYS A 787 20.25 2.23 28.25
C LYS A 787 21.06 2.64 27.01
N PRO A 788 21.32 1.73 26.07
CA PRO A 788 22.11 2.05 24.89
C PRO A 788 21.45 3.13 24.03
N ILE A 789 22.25 4.04 23.48
CA ILE A 789 21.82 5.10 22.56
C ILE A 789 22.45 4.84 21.20
N ASN A 790 21.63 4.89 20.15
CA ASN A 790 22.09 4.71 18.78
C ASN A 790 23.11 5.81 18.44
N GLY A 791 24.32 5.42 18.06
CA GLY A 791 25.45 6.33 17.84
C GLY A 791 26.53 6.31 18.91
N GLN A 792 26.35 5.56 20.00
CA GLN A 792 27.33 5.42 21.09
C GLN A 792 27.82 3.97 21.23
N ASP A 793 28.93 3.75 21.93
CA ASP A 793 29.35 2.39 22.29
C ASP A 793 28.34 1.76 23.24
N ILE A 794 28.13 0.44 23.13
CA ILE A 794 27.27 -0.34 24.04
C ILE A 794 28.17 -1.02 25.05
N ASP A 795 27.95 -0.74 26.33
CA ASP A 795 28.69 -1.31 27.45
C ASP A 795 27.78 -2.22 28.30
N LEU A 796 28.12 -3.51 28.37
CA LEU A 796 27.42 -4.55 29.14
C LEU A 796 28.40 -5.30 30.05
N THR A 797 27.88 -6.08 30.98
CA THR A 797 28.67 -6.98 31.83
C THR A 797 28.02 -8.36 31.85
N LEU A 798 28.81 -9.40 31.55
CA LEU A 798 28.44 -10.79 31.85
C LEU A 798 28.75 -11.07 33.33
N VAL A 799 27.75 -11.52 34.07
CA VAL A 799 27.85 -11.85 35.49
C VAL A 799 27.65 -13.35 35.69
N LEU A 800 28.60 -13.96 36.39
CA LEU A 800 28.68 -15.39 36.68
C LEU A 800 28.73 -15.60 38.19
N GLU A 801 27.85 -16.43 38.72
CA GLU A 801 27.79 -16.77 40.13
C GLU A 801 27.66 -18.30 40.29
N SER A 802 28.33 -18.89 41.28
CA SER A 802 28.22 -20.32 41.56
C SER A 802 28.16 -20.58 43.06
N ASP A 803 27.25 -21.47 43.43
CA ASP A 803 27.11 -22.01 44.79
C ASP A 803 28.05 -23.20 45.03
N ASP A 804 28.89 -23.54 44.05
CA ASP A 804 29.82 -24.67 44.14
C ASP A 804 31.01 -24.34 45.05
N PRO A 805 31.38 -25.22 45.99
CA PRO A 805 32.51 -25.01 46.88
C PRO A 805 33.88 -25.11 46.18
N ALA A 806 33.96 -25.59 44.93
CA ALA A 806 35.21 -25.71 44.17
C ALA A 806 35.31 -24.64 43.06
N PRO A 807 36.52 -24.11 42.78
CA PRO A 807 36.72 -23.21 41.65
C PRO A 807 36.44 -23.93 40.33
N ARG A 808 35.86 -23.22 39.37
CA ARG A 808 35.48 -23.73 38.05
C ARG A 808 36.25 -22.97 36.96
N SER A 809 36.86 -23.70 36.03
CA SER A 809 37.52 -23.13 34.85
C SER A 809 36.51 -23.06 33.71
N LEU A 810 36.25 -21.84 33.22
CA LEU A 810 35.19 -21.57 32.26
C LEU A 810 35.76 -21.18 30.91
N GLU A 811 35.15 -21.69 29.85
CA GLU A 811 35.32 -21.22 28.47
C GLU A 811 34.09 -20.41 28.09
N ILE A 812 34.30 -19.18 27.62
CA ILE A 812 33.23 -18.19 27.45
C ILE A 812 33.27 -17.66 26.02
N HIS A 813 32.21 -17.93 25.27
CA HIS A 813 31.98 -17.39 23.93
C HIS A 813 30.90 -16.32 23.99
N ILE A 814 31.28 -15.07 23.75
CA ILE A 814 30.34 -13.93 23.64
C ILE A 814 30.18 -13.59 22.17
N ASN A 815 28.94 -13.45 21.73
CA ASN A 815 28.61 -13.07 20.37
C ASN A 815 27.54 -11.96 20.38
N ALA A 816 27.68 -10.99 19.49
CA ALA A 816 26.68 -9.96 19.26
C ALA A 816 26.25 -9.99 17.79
N GLN A 817 24.94 -10.02 17.58
CA GLN A 817 24.33 -10.19 16.27
C GLN A 817 23.31 -9.08 16.01
N ALA A 818 23.34 -8.49 14.80
CA ALA A 818 22.29 -7.61 14.37
C ALA A 818 21.09 -8.45 13.90
N MET A 819 19.93 -8.17 14.48
CA MET A 819 18.71 -8.92 14.27
C MET A 819 17.64 -8.06 13.60
N LEU A 820 16.93 -8.65 12.63
CA LEU A 820 15.67 -8.10 12.19
C LEU A 820 14.64 -8.23 13.32
N TYR A 821 13.61 -7.36 13.34
CA TYR A 821 12.64 -7.37 14.44
C TYR A 821 11.84 -8.68 14.55
N HIS A 822 11.74 -9.43 13.44
CA HIS A 822 11.11 -10.74 13.36
C HIS A 822 12.03 -11.91 13.78
N GLY A 823 13.11 -11.62 14.52
CA GLY A 823 13.95 -12.66 15.12
C GLY A 823 14.95 -13.34 14.19
N ILE A 824 15.00 -12.93 12.91
CA ILE A 824 15.98 -13.45 11.93
C ILE A 824 17.31 -12.71 12.03
N LEU A 825 18.40 -13.49 12.02
CA LEU A 825 19.78 -13.01 11.95
C LEU A 825 20.02 -12.26 10.64
N SER A 826 20.52 -11.02 10.73
CA SER A 826 21.00 -10.28 9.57
C SER A 826 22.51 -10.38 9.38
N SER A 827 23.29 -10.26 10.46
CA SER A 827 24.76 -10.26 10.39
C SER A 827 25.40 -10.31 11.77
N ASP A 828 26.57 -10.94 11.87
CA ASP A 828 27.43 -10.89 13.06
C ASP A 828 28.10 -9.52 13.20
N VAL A 829 28.11 -8.99 14.42
CA VAL A 829 28.68 -7.67 14.78
C VAL A 829 30.05 -7.86 15.43
N CYS A 830 30.13 -8.69 16.46
CA CYS A 830 31.39 -9.05 17.11
C CYS A 830 31.31 -10.39 17.85
N THR A 831 32.47 -11.02 17.99
CA THR A 831 32.65 -12.25 18.76
C THR A 831 33.89 -12.11 19.65
N GLU A 832 33.79 -12.53 20.90
CA GLU A 832 34.89 -12.62 21.85
C GLU A 832 34.94 -14.01 22.47
N GLU A 833 36.15 -14.54 22.66
CA GLU A 833 36.40 -15.79 23.38
C GLU A 833 37.30 -15.48 24.57
N LYS A 834 36.94 -16.01 25.75
CA LYS A 834 37.68 -15.81 27.01
C LYS A 834 37.76 -17.11 27.79
N GLN A 835 38.83 -17.25 28.56
CA GLN A 835 38.98 -18.30 29.55
C GLN A 835 39.17 -17.65 30.90
N GLU A 836 38.29 -17.98 31.85
CA GLU A 836 38.26 -17.35 33.16
C GLU A 836 38.09 -18.41 34.26
N GLN A 837 38.40 -18.04 35.50
CA GLN A 837 38.19 -18.91 36.66
C GLN A 837 37.14 -18.30 37.57
N LEU A 838 36.04 -19.04 37.80
CA LEU A 838 35.01 -18.68 38.76
C LEU A 838 35.39 -19.25 40.14
N LEU A 839 35.58 -18.36 41.12
CA LEU A 839 35.92 -18.76 42.48
C LEU A 839 34.65 -19.09 43.29
N PRO A 840 34.73 -20.01 44.27
CA PRO A 840 33.58 -20.38 45.11
C PRO A 840 32.95 -19.18 45.82
N ASN A 841 31.62 -19.07 45.78
CA ASN A 841 30.84 -18.01 46.42
C ASN A 841 31.30 -16.57 46.05
N LYS A 842 31.96 -16.40 44.89
CA LYS A 842 32.36 -15.09 44.37
C LYS A 842 31.75 -14.86 43.01
N GLU A 843 31.20 -13.66 42.84
CA GLU A 843 30.73 -13.18 41.56
C GLU A 843 31.91 -12.84 40.64
N LEU A 844 31.88 -13.33 39.39
CA LEU A 844 32.80 -12.95 38.33
C LEU A 844 32.07 -12.02 37.35
N ARG A 845 32.66 -10.85 37.09
CA ARG A 845 32.10 -9.83 36.19
C ARG A 845 33.02 -9.60 35.01
N ILE A 846 32.54 -9.83 33.79
CA ILE A 846 33.32 -9.72 32.56
C ILE A 846 32.71 -8.61 31.69
N PRO A 847 33.46 -7.54 31.36
CA PRO A 847 32.95 -6.47 30.52
C PRO A 847 32.78 -6.93 29.07
N ILE A 848 31.68 -6.50 28.44
CA ILE A 848 31.37 -6.68 27.03
C ILE A 848 31.22 -5.28 26.44
N LYS A 849 32.05 -4.92 25.46
CA LYS A 849 32.02 -3.62 24.79
C LYS A 849 31.77 -3.78 23.30
N ILE A 850 30.70 -3.17 22.79
CA ILE A 850 30.32 -3.22 21.37
C ILE A 850 30.40 -1.80 20.78
N PRO A 851 31.49 -1.44 20.06
CA PRO A 851 31.66 -0.10 19.53
C PRO A 851 30.64 0.27 18.44
N PHE A 852 30.23 1.55 18.35
CA PHE A 852 29.34 2.00 17.27
C PHE A 852 29.91 1.74 15.87
N SER A 853 31.23 1.82 15.71
CA SER A 853 31.91 1.49 14.46
C SER A 853 31.73 0.04 14.01
N LYS A 854 31.34 -0.88 14.91
CA LYS A 854 31.07 -2.28 14.60
C LYS A 854 29.61 -2.54 14.28
N TYR A 855 28.66 -1.86 14.93
CA TYR A 855 27.23 -2.14 14.75
C TYR A 855 26.47 -1.11 13.91
N GLY A 856 27.01 0.11 13.72
CA GLY A 856 26.30 1.25 13.15
C GLY A 856 25.85 1.07 11.69
N GLU A 857 26.61 0.34 10.86
CA GLU A 857 26.16 0.00 9.50
C GLU A 857 25.09 -1.10 9.51
N HIS A 858 25.11 -1.97 10.51
CA HIS A 858 24.21 -3.10 10.62
C HIS A 858 22.84 -2.70 11.19
N ILE A 859 22.77 -1.73 12.10
CA ILE A 859 21.51 -1.30 12.74
C ILE A 859 20.60 -0.48 11.79
N GLN A 860 21.10 0.01 10.66
CA GLN A 860 20.30 0.84 9.72
C GLN A 860 19.14 0.11 9.04
N GLY A 861 19.16 -1.22 9.03
CA GLY A 861 18.06 -2.06 8.55
C GLY A 861 17.58 -3.09 9.58
N ASN A 862 18.20 -3.11 10.76
CA ASN A 862 18.00 -4.11 11.81
C ASN A 862 17.59 -3.39 13.08
N ASN A 863 16.53 -3.87 13.73
CA ASN A 863 15.89 -3.12 14.82
C ASN A 863 16.47 -3.46 16.19
N SER A 864 17.35 -4.46 16.30
CA SER A 864 17.95 -4.84 17.58
C SER A 864 19.32 -5.53 17.43
N ILE A 865 20.03 -5.62 18.55
CA ILE A 865 21.28 -6.36 18.71
C ILE A 865 21.03 -7.45 19.75
N LYS A 866 21.14 -8.72 19.35
CA LYS A 866 21.08 -9.86 20.28
C LYS A 866 22.50 -10.20 20.71
N VAL A 867 22.75 -10.14 22.01
CA VAL A 867 24.01 -10.52 22.63
C VAL A 867 23.80 -11.84 23.34
N SER A 868 24.59 -12.85 22.99
CA SER A 868 24.59 -14.18 23.60
C SER A 868 25.95 -14.45 24.25
N ALA A 869 25.93 -15.16 25.37
CA ALA A 869 27.12 -15.67 26.04
C ALA A 869 26.92 -17.16 26.33
N VAL A 870 27.66 -18.01 25.64
CA VAL A 870 27.75 -19.46 25.90
C VAL A 870 28.92 -19.69 26.83
N VAL A 871 28.68 -20.39 27.93
CA VAL A 871 29.66 -20.64 28.99
C VAL A 871 29.74 -22.15 29.21
N THR A 872 30.93 -22.71 29.01
CA THR A 872 31.20 -24.15 29.15
C THR A 872 32.12 -24.37 30.35
N ASP A 873 31.70 -25.23 31.28
CA ASP A 873 32.51 -25.69 32.40
C ASP A 873 33.52 -26.75 31.90
N LYS A 874 34.83 -26.53 32.13
CA LYS A 874 35.88 -27.46 31.67
C LYS A 874 35.99 -28.68 32.57
N GLU A 875 35.56 -28.60 33.82
CA GLU A 875 35.52 -29.71 34.77
C GLU A 875 34.27 -30.58 34.59
N ASP A 876 33.25 -30.09 33.90
CA ASP A 876 32.02 -30.81 33.54
C ASP A 876 31.63 -30.41 32.10
N SER A 877 32.23 -31.06 31.09
CA SER A 877 32.04 -30.69 29.67
C SER A 877 30.59 -30.80 29.18
N GLU A 878 29.73 -31.45 29.95
CA GLU A 878 28.28 -31.49 29.70
C GLU A 878 27.56 -30.26 30.27
N ALA A 879 28.15 -29.51 31.21
CA ALA A 879 27.56 -28.31 31.76
C ALA A 879 27.83 -27.08 30.86
N VAL A 880 26.84 -26.77 30.03
CA VAL A 880 26.81 -25.57 29.18
C VAL A 880 25.69 -24.64 29.64
N TYR A 881 26.01 -23.36 29.77
CA TYR A 881 25.10 -22.30 30.19
C TYR A 881 24.97 -21.24 29.09
N LEU A 882 23.82 -20.60 29.01
CA LEU A 882 23.52 -19.57 28.04
C LEU A 882 22.87 -18.38 28.73
N ALA A 883 23.39 -17.19 28.46
CA ALA A 883 22.76 -15.93 28.79
C ALA A 883 22.55 -15.11 27.53
N GLU A 884 21.41 -14.44 27.44
CA GLU A 884 21.02 -13.67 26.27
C GLU A 884 20.47 -12.31 26.66
N ARG A 885 20.72 -11.32 25.83
CA ARG A 885 20.15 -9.98 25.96
C ARG A 885 19.85 -9.40 24.60
N ASN A 886 18.61 -8.97 24.40
CA ASN A 886 18.20 -8.28 23.18
C ASN A 886 18.13 -6.78 23.44
N ILE A 887 18.88 -6.00 22.66
CA ILE A 887 19.12 -4.58 22.87
C ILE A 887 18.54 -3.80 21.70
N VAL A 888 17.76 -2.77 22.01
CA VAL A 888 17.27 -1.80 21.02
C VAL A 888 17.80 -0.42 21.41
N PRO A 889 18.87 0.06 20.75
CA PRO A 889 19.43 1.37 21.07
C PRO A 889 18.40 2.50 20.83
N ALA A 890 18.26 3.40 21.80
CA ALA A 890 17.35 4.53 21.70
C ALA A 890 17.84 5.54 20.64
N ASN A 891 16.91 6.10 19.85
CA ASN A 891 17.27 7.14 18.89
C ASN A 891 17.77 8.42 19.58
N PRO A 892 18.71 9.15 18.95
CA PRO A 892 19.18 10.42 19.48
C PRO A 892 18.09 11.50 19.51
N PRO A 893 18.26 12.57 20.30
CA PRO A 893 17.26 13.63 20.42
C PRO A 893 16.90 14.28 19.08
N PHE A 894 15.60 14.34 18.80
CA PHE A 894 15.03 14.99 17.64
C PHE A 894 13.74 15.69 18.06
N THR A 895 13.58 16.96 17.68
CA THR A 895 12.42 17.75 18.14
C THR A 895 11.72 18.44 16.98
N ILE A 896 10.40 18.53 17.12
CA ILE A 896 9.53 19.37 16.32
C ILE A 896 8.64 20.17 17.28
N THR A 897 8.51 21.47 17.03
CA THR A 897 7.59 22.37 17.73
C THR A 897 6.76 23.15 16.71
N ALA A 898 5.56 23.57 17.10
CA ALA A 898 4.70 24.40 16.26
C ALA A 898 4.42 25.73 16.96
N SER A 899 4.42 26.81 16.18
CA SER A 899 4.14 28.18 16.66
C SER A 899 3.28 28.94 15.65
N GLY A 900 2.69 30.06 16.08
CA GLY A 900 1.81 30.88 15.23
C GLY A 900 0.33 30.81 15.66
N SER A 901 -0.56 31.20 14.75
CA SER A 901 -2.00 31.27 15.01
C SER A 901 -2.64 29.91 14.75
N ALA A 902 -2.88 29.14 15.82
CA ALA A 902 -3.56 27.84 15.75
C ALA A 902 -5.08 28.00 15.51
N ILE A 903 -5.42 28.58 14.37
CA ILE A 903 -6.77 28.81 13.86
C ILE A 903 -6.81 28.23 12.46
N GLN A 904 -7.94 27.64 12.07
CA GLN A 904 -8.13 27.10 10.73
C GLN A 904 -7.86 28.20 9.69
N TYR A 905 -7.03 27.87 8.70
CA TYR A 905 -6.46 28.74 7.67
C TYR A 905 -5.50 29.84 8.17
N GLY A 906 -5.21 29.89 9.46
CA GLY A 906 -4.21 30.77 10.06
C GLY A 906 -2.78 30.35 9.71
N ASP A 907 -1.87 31.32 9.70
CA ASP A 907 -0.45 31.09 9.48
C ASP A 907 0.21 30.46 10.72
N MET A 908 0.88 29.33 10.51
CA MET A 908 1.69 28.62 11.50
C MET A 908 3.07 28.27 10.94
N GLU A 909 4.01 28.01 11.83
CA GLU A 909 5.37 27.57 11.49
C GLU A 909 5.76 26.38 12.38
N ALA A 910 6.25 25.31 11.75
CA ALA A 910 6.88 24.18 12.42
C ALA A 910 8.40 24.40 12.47
N GLU A 911 9.00 24.33 13.65
CA GLU A 911 10.45 24.34 13.83
C GLU A 911 10.94 22.93 14.15
N ILE A 912 11.87 22.44 13.33
CA ILE A 912 12.46 21.10 13.42
C ILE A 912 13.93 21.25 13.74
N VAL A 913 14.40 20.48 14.72
CA VAL A 913 15.78 20.56 15.19
C VAL A 913 16.37 19.18 15.39
N PHE A 914 17.53 18.96 14.76
CA PHE A 914 18.34 17.77 14.92
C PHE A 914 19.81 18.16 15.04
N GLU A 915 20.56 17.46 15.88
CA GLU A 915 22.00 17.62 16.04
C GLU A 915 22.69 16.29 15.79
N ASN A 916 23.71 16.27 14.94
CA ASN A 916 24.44 15.04 14.65
C ASN A 916 25.22 14.57 15.90
N PRO A 917 24.83 13.43 16.52
CA PRO A 917 25.48 12.93 17.74
C PRO A 917 26.78 12.18 17.44
N LEU A 918 27.07 11.86 16.16
CA LEU A 918 28.21 11.04 15.78
C LEU A 918 29.47 11.88 15.62
N SER A 919 30.62 11.24 15.84
CA SER A 919 31.95 11.80 15.55
C SER A 919 32.26 11.86 14.05
N VAL A 920 31.36 11.37 13.19
CA VAL A 920 31.48 11.34 11.72
C VAL A 920 30.36 12.16 11.07
N ALA A 921 30.60 12.66 9.86
CA ALA A 921 29.60 13.41 9.10
C ALA A 921 28.52 12.47 8.52
N LEU A 922 27.25 12.82 8.72
CA LEU A 922 26.10 12.15 8.12
C LEU A 922 25.91 12.60 6.67
N LYS A 923 25.61 11.68 5.76
CA LYS A 923 25.37 11.97 4.34
C LYS A 923 23.94 11.63 3.95
N ASN A 924 23.50 12.18 2.81
CA ASN A 924 22.18 11.91 2.24
C ASN A 924 21.03 12.12 3.24
N CYS A 925 21.13 13.21 4.01
CA CYS A 925 20.18 13.51 5.05
C CYS A 925 18.85 13.98 4.45
N SER A 926 17.74 13.57 5.04
CA SER A 926 16.40 14.03 4.70
C SER A 926 15.56 14.24 5.95
N ILE A 927 14.70 15.26 5.91
CA ILE A 927 13.66 15.49 6.89
C ILE A 927 12.31 15.47 6.16
N THR A 928 11.40 14.59 6.59
CA THR A 928 10.03 14.50 6.08
C THR A 928 9.04 14.91 7.15
N ILE A 929 8.06 15.75 6.80
CA ILE A 929 7.01 16.22 7.72
C ILE A 929 5.64 15.87 7.15
N THR A 930 4.76 15.35 8.01
CA THR A 930 3.38 14.96 7.72
C THR A 930 2.42 15.42 8.81
N GLY A 931 1.14 15.56 8.47
CA GLY A 931 0.08 15.79 9.45
C GLY A 931 -1.26 16.13 8.79
N SER A 932 -2.19 15.17 8.79
CA SER A 932 -3.54 15.37 8.23
C SER A 932 -4.28 16.50 8.95
N GLY A 933 -5.07 17.26 8.19
CA GLY A 933 -5.69 18.51 8.66
C GLY A 933 -4.73 19.71 8.82
N LEU A 934 -3.41 19.50 8.82
CA LEU A 934 -2.38 20.55 8.95
C LEU A 934 -1.64 20.80 7.64
N LEU A 935 -1.28 19.73 6.94
CA LEU A 935 -0.53 19.72 5.69
C LEU A 935 -1.31 18.95 4.62
N ARG A 936 -1.49 19.55 3.44
CA ARG A 936 -2.18 18.89 2.31
C ARG A 936 -1.37 17.74 1.70
N ARG A 937 -0.06 17.72 1.94
CA ARG A 937 0.89 16.71 1.45
C ARG A 937 2.11 16.68 2.35
N SER A 938 2.83 15.56 2.35
CA SER A 938 4.15 15.46 2.96
C SER A 938 5.12 16.51 2.39
N ILE A 939 5.96 17.07 3.26
CA ILE A 939 7.03 17.99 2.91
C ILE A 939 8.36 17.28 3.18
N GLU A 940 9.15 17.06 2.14
CA GLU A 940 10.47 16.42 2.24
C GLU A 940 11.56 17.45 1.89
N THR A 941 12.56 17.59 2.76
CA THR A 941 13.74 18.42 2.54
C THR A 941 14.99 17.56 2.59
N LYS A 942 15.84 17.65 1.57
CA LYS A 942 17.09 16.87 1.45
C LYS A 942 18.30 17.77 1.53
N PHE A 943 19.35 17.30 2.21
CA PHE A 943 20.64 17.97 2.26
C PHE A 943 21.79 16.94 2.28
N THR A 944 22.92 17.33 1.70
CA THR A 944 23.97 16.37 1.33
C THR A 944 24.82 15.91 2.50
N LEU A 945 25.10 16.80 3.46
CA LEU A 945 26.05 16.54 4.55
C LEU A 945 25.62 17.27 5.84
N LEU A 946 25.76 16.59 6.99
CA LEU A 946 25.68 17.18 8.33
C LEU A 946 26.93 16.76 9.13
N GLY A 947 27.82 17.70 9.43
CA GLY A 947 29.09 17.44 10.10
C GLY A 947 28.94 16.97 11.55
N PRO A 948 30.01 16.42 12.17
CA PRO A 948 30.00 16.03 13.59
C PRO A 948 29.62 17.20 14.50
N GLY A 949 28.65 17.00 15.41
CA GLY A 949 28.12 18.05 16.30
C GLY A 949 27.40 19.20 15.58
N GLN A 950 27.21 19.14 14.26
CA GLN A 950 26.50 20.16 13.52
C GLN A 950 24.99 20.02 13.78
N ARG A 951 24.35 21.16 14.04
CA ARG A 951 22.91 21.26 14.25
C ARG A 951 22.20 21.78 13.01
N VAL A 952 21.15 21.08 12.59
CA VAL A 952 20.19 21.57 11.59
C VAL A 952 18.97 22.13 12.30
N ARG A 953 18.54 23.32 11.87
CA ARG A 953 17.30 23.97 12.29
C ARG A 953 16.52 24.35 11.05
N MET A 954 15.34 23.77 10.90
CA MET A 954 14.47 23.99 9.74
C MET A 954 13.14 24.58 10.20
N LYS A 955 12.67 25.60 9.49
CA LYS A 955 11.38 26.24 9.71
C LYS A 955 10.48 26.01 8.50
N VAL A 956 9.30 25.48 8.74
CA VAL A 956 8.35 25.11 7.68
C VAL A 956 7.02 25.80 7.93
N PRO A 957 6.64 26.79 7.10
CA PRO A 957 5.35 27.44 7.22
C PRO A 957 4.23 26.50 6.74
N PHE A 958 3.09 26.54 7.44
CA PHE A 958 1.90 25.78 7.07
C PHE A 958 0.62 26.49 7.49
N ARG A 959 -0.50 26.08 6.89
CA ARG A 959 -1.84 26.58 7.21
C ARG A 959 -2.78 25.41 7.48
N PRO A 960 -3.20 25.19 8.73
CA PRO A 960 -4.20 24.18 9.06
C PRO A 960 -5.46 24.37 8.22
N TYR A 961 -6.06 23.29 7.72
CA TYR A 961 -7.32 23.36 6.97
C TYR A 961 -8.48 22.64 7.67
N ARG A 962 -8.22 21.92 8.76
CA ARG A 962 -9.24 21.34 9.65
C ARG A 962 -9.00 21.81 11.09
N ALA A 963 -10.09 22.02 11.81
CA ALA A 963 -10.08 22.39 13.22
C ALA A 963 -9.94 21.15 14.13
N GLY A 964 -9.73 21.36 15.42
CA GLY A 964 -9.59 20.32 16.44
C GLY A 964 -8.13 19.89 16.69
N PRO A 965 -7.95 18.88 17.55
CA PRO A 965 -6.62 18.35 17.86
C PRO A 965 -6.04 17.63 16.66
N ARG A 966 -4.83 18.01 16.26
CA ARG A 966 -4.06 17.44 15.16
C ARG A 966 -2.61 17.19 15.61
N LYS A 967 -1.86 16.43 14.83
CA LYS A 967 -0.47 16.09 15.14
C LYS A 967 0.41 16.29 13.91
N LEU A 968 1.55 16.98 14.09
CA LEU A 968 2.63 16.96 13.12
C LEU A 968 3.59 15.84 13.49
N VAL A 969 4.04 15.09 12.49
CA VAL A 969 5.07 14.06 12.62
C VAL A 969 6.23 14.44 11.71
N ALA A 970 7.43 14.45 12.27
CA ALA A 970 8.68 14.63 11.55
C ALA A 970 9.48 13.33 11.60
N ASP A 971 10.20 13.06 10.52
CA ASP A 971 11.08 11.91 10.35
C ASP A 971 12.42 12.39 9.79
N PHE A 972 13.52 11.96 10.42
CA PHE A 972 14.88 12.23 9.97
C PHE A 972 15.57 10.92 9.54
N ASP A 973 16.15 10.94 8.35
CA ASP A 973 16.85 9.82 7.72
C ASP A 973 18.22 10.27 7.18
N CYS A 974 19.22 9.39 7.25
CA CYS A 974 20.52 9.56 6.60
C CYS A 974 21.20 8.21 6.30
N ASP A 975 22.49 8.25 5.94
CA ASP A 975 23.31 7.08 5.63
C ASP A 975 23.76 6.27 6.86
N LEU A 976 23.65 6.79 8.08
CA LEU A 976 24.07 6.11 9.33
C LEU A 976 22.96 5.97 10.37
N LEU A 977 21.99 6.88 10.36
CA LEU A 977 20.86 6.92 11.26
C LEU A 977 19.58 6.98 10.42
N ARG A 978 18.61 6.14 10.75
CA ARG A 978 17.33 6.10 10.04
C ARG A 978 16.18 6.15 11.01
N ASP A 979 15.05 6.63 10.51
CA ASP A 979 13.77 6.56 11.20
C ASP A 979 13.75 7.25 12.58
N ILE A 980 14.43 8.39 12.68
CA ILE A 980 14.43 9.20 13.89
C ILE A 980 13.20 10.09 13.83
N LYS A 981 12.18 9.75 14.64
CA LYS A 981 10.88 10.43 14.61
C LYS A 981 10.64 11.33 15.80
N ALA A 982 9.93 12.43 15.53
CA ALA A 982 9.41 13.34 16.54
C ALA A 982 7.99 13.76 16.16
N SER A 983 7.18 14.14 17.14
CA SER A 983 5.85 14.66 16.86
C SER A 983 5.46 15.78 17.81
N CYS A 984 4.57 16.67 17.37
CA CYS A 984 3.98 17.69 18.23
C CYS A 984 2.48 17.81 17.98
N LYS A 985 1.72 18.04 19.06
CA LYS A 985 0.28 18.29 19.01
C LYS A 985 0.01 19.76 18.63
N VAL A 986 -1.01 19.97 17.81
CA VAL A 986 -1.50 21.29 17.41
C VAL A 986 -3.01 21.28 17.59
N ASP A 987 -3.53 22.15 18.45
CA ASP A 987 -4.98 22.29 18.65
C ASP A 987 -5.50 23.50 17.86
N VAL A 988 -6.23 23.22 16.78
CA VAL A 988 -6.63 24.23 15.78
C VAL A 988 -8.05 24.72 16.05
N LYS A 989 -8.23 26.02 16.30
CA LYS A 989 -9.56 26.61 16.50
C LYS A 989 -10.30 26.82 15.18
N ALA A 990 -11.62 26.61 15.15
CA ALA A 990 -12.45 26.88 13.97
C ALA A 990 -12.61 28.39 13.70
N VAL A 991 -12.70 28.79 12.42
CA VAL A 991 -12.84 30.21 12.00
C VAL A 991 -14.12 30.86 12.56
N TYR A 992 -15.21 30.10 12.69
CA TYR A 992 -16.50 30.62 13.15
C TYR A 992 -16.52 31.08 14.61
N SER A 993 -15.50 30.75 15.40
CA SER A 993 -15.42 31.14 16.82
C SER A 993 -15.10 32.62 17.05
N ILE A 994 -14.72 33.39 16.03
CA ILE A 994 -14.24 34.79 16.19
C ILE A 994 -15.39 35.81 16.05
N TYR A 995 -16.48 35.46 15.38
CA TYR A 995 -17.63 36.37 15.18
C TYR A 995 -18.69 36.30 16.30
N GLY A 996 -18.49 35.48 17.33
CA GLY A 996 -19.37 35.39 18.50
C GLY A 996 -18.96 36.25 19.71
N LEU A 997 -17.93 37.09 19.56
CA LEU A 997 -17.36 37.94 20.62
C LEU A 997 -17.13 39.40 20.18
N MET A 998 -17.92 39.90 19.23
CA MET A 998 -18.07 41.34 18.97
C MET A 998 -19.51 41.79 19.17
#